data_AF-A0A969LG77-F1
#
_entry.id   AF-A0A969LG77-F1
#
_cell.length_a   1.000
_cell.length_b   1.000
_cell.length_c   1.000
_cell.angle_alpha   90.00
_cell.angle_beta   90.00
_cell.angle_gamma   90.00
#
_symmetry.space_group_name_H-M   'P 1'
#
loop_
_entity.id
_entity.type
_entity.pdbx_description
1 polymer ?
#
loop_
_entity_poly.entity_id
_entity_poly.type
_entity_poly.pdbx_seq_one_letter_code
_entity_poly.pdbx_strand_id
1 'polypeptide(L)'
;MVRNKSRRPKRDIGKEIAQRERGRLLSRVSFFRSMAGARLLMLVPARFRWLVPYLQEATLDSVRGGEDVAEEVVEVEIVPELRPEVRDALAMPALADRSEIVGLRSRYRLDYLYGIRGKGRLYRGTDVASERPVAVYEYLLPPQHFSPQETRDRKELFMLRGGLRLADGRPHNLRLIQPWDTISDQKEPRCYLVSQGGIDLHPSLRQYLDERGPLPPYQVRQILYQVLQTLESLHGQKFALPSGQVQAGLAHGNLSLDSLLISPLDPSLPPQDRQFFIYLCDLAIWDDLFLPPTHSPLTHTPAKDLAALGYIGFWLLAGRSFDRNGKPLNPRDDEHWLPRDPSLNRFVRRLIGIDAAFESAAVARRALRSLPVEPGLPDDDSETENLDEEDARRRGWWKWLLLGLLLAVLAGGLTWWLLRRLGRTQIEPVVCCIDQVAAVPNGEFDYTAAQRSTGEYLMRQPNLVARGRSFEEEIESRRDRLSLDYRSERTGERAIERVERGDSDFAIAALDLDPAAPEQAELSNELKASRVAYDGITVFVAFSYARRQQSLPRRLNGQLSFEQLRQIFTGQIDNWRELGGPDLPVKVYVPRDREAIRIFEQRVLRDEAEIAAFRSLWDSDVDAPEGFVNFATPITASLRRLRCYAP
;
A
#
# COMPACT_ATOMS: atom_id res chain seq x y z
N MET A 1 -52.93 62.54 12.49
CA MET A 1 -53.47 61.80 13.65
C MET A 1 -53.74 60.37 13.21
N VAL A 2 -53.22 59.38 13.96
CA VAL A 2 -53.58 57.94 13.95
C VAL A 2 -53.12 57.10 12.74
N ARG A 3 -52.60 55.86 12.84
CA ARG A 3 -51.84 55.06 13.82
C ARG A 3 -51.50 53.77 13.06
N ASN A 4 -50.22 53.39 13.08
CA ASN A 4 -49.68 52.18 12.46
C ASN A 4 -50.17 50.92 13.22
N LYS A 5 -50.55 49.83 12.51
CA LYS A 5 -50.84 48.51 13.10
C LYS A 5 -50.08 47.43 12.33
N SER A 6 -49.03 46.92 12.94
CA SER A 6 -48.34 45.69 12.51
C SER A 6 -49.16 44.46 12.90
N ARG A 7 -49.29 43.51 11.97
CA ARG A 7 -49.77 42.15 12.22
C ARG A 7 -48.57 41.20 12.18
N ARG A 8 -48.25 40.55 13.31
CA ARG A 8 -47.36 39.38 13.37
C ARG A 8 -48.17 38.11 13.10
N PRO A 9 -47.65 37.11 12.36
CA PRO A 9 -48.30 35.81 12.26
C PRO A 9 -48.03 34.98 13.53
N LYS A 10 -49.08 34.33 14.04
CA LYS A 10 -48.98 33.35 15.14
C LYS A 10 -48.29 32.09 14.62
N ARG A 11 -47.14 31.74 15.23
CA ARG A 11 -46.47 30.46 15.05
C ARG A 11 -47.28 29.36 15.74
N ASP A 12 -47.50 28.25 15.03
CA ASP A 12 -48.26 27.08 15.45
C ASP A 12 -47.37 26.17 16.34
N ILE A 13 -47.16 26.62 17.58
CA ILE A 13 -46.23 26.04 18.57
C ILE A 13 -46.55 24.55 18.87
N GLY A 14 -47.80 24.13 18.71
CA GLY A 14 -48.23 22.74 18.96
C GLY A 14 -47.65 21.72 17.98
N LYS A 15 -47.48 22.09 16.70
CA LYS A 15 -46.91 21.18 15.69
C LYS A 15 -45.39 21.05 15.80
N GLU A 16 -44.72 22.12 16.23
CA GLU A 16 -43.27 22.15 16.43
C GLU A 16 -42.85 21.34 17.67
N ILE A 17 -43.67 21.31 18.73
CA ILE A 17 -43.45 20.46 19.90
C ILE A 17 -43.71 18.99 19.58
N ALA A 18 -44.75 18.67 18.82
CA ALA A 18 -45.07 17.30 18.41
C ALA A 18 -44.01 16.69 17.46
N GLN A 19 -43.40 17.49 16.58
CA GLN A 19 -42.26 17.06 15.74
C GLN A 19 -40.97 16.89 16.56
N ARG A 20 -40.73 17.74 17.56
CA ARG A 20 -39.55 17.62 18.45
C ARG A 20 -39.61 16.40 19.36
N GLU A 21 -40.79 15.97 19.80
CA GLU A 21 -40.92 14.74 20.60
C GLU A 21 -40.85 13.46 19.77
N ARG A 22 -41.40 13.45 18.54
CA ARG A 22 -41.23 12.31 17.61
C ARG A 22 -39.77 12.10 17.22
N GLY A 23 -38.99 13.17 17.01
CA GLY A 23 -37.56 13.08 16.74
C GLY A 23 -36.73 12.55 17.93
N ARG A 24 -37.11 12.91 19.17
CA ARG A 24 -36.44 12.43 20.41
C ARG A 24 -36.77 10.97 20.75
N LEU A 25 -37.94 10.47 20.35
CA LEU A 25 -38.31 9.06 20.53
C LEU A 25 -37.62 8.18 19.49
N LEU A 26 -37.51 8.63 18.24
CA LEU A 26 -36.82 7.88 17.18
C LEU A 26 -35.29 7.80 17.40
N SER A 27 -34.67 8.86 17.93
CA SER A 27 -33.23 8.83 18.28
C SER A 27 -32.93 7.96 19.51
N ARG A 28 -33.87 7.88 20.47
CA ARG A 28 -33.76 6.94 21.60
C ARG A 28 -33.94 5.49 21.16
N VAL A 29 -34.85 5.21 20.23
CA VAL A 29 -35.06 3.85 19.70
C VAL A 29 -33.87 3.36 18.87
N SER A 30 -33.20 4.22 18.08
CA SER A 30 -31.98 3.84 17.35
C SER A 30 -30.77 3.63 18.28
N PHE A 31 -30.65 4.45 19.33
CA PHE A 31 -29.62 4.33 20.37
C PHE A 31 -29.82 3.06 21.24
N PHE A 32 -31.06 2.70 21.59
CA PHE A 32 -31.35 1.44 22.27
C PHE A 32 -31.16 0.21 21.37
N ARG A 33 -31.42 0.32 20.05
CA ARG A 33 -31.16 -0.77 19.09
C ARG A 33 -29.67 -1.05 18.89
N SER A 34 -28.80 -0.02 18.83
CA SER A 34 -27.34 -0.24 18.74
C SER A 34 -26.74 -0.80 20.03
N MET A 35 -27.24 -0.33 21.19
CA MET A 35 -26.75 -0.75 22.50
C MET A 35 -27.26 -2.16 22.91
N ALA A 36 -28.48 -2.53 22.50
CA ALA A 36 -29.01 -3.89 22.69
C ALA A 36 -28.29 -4.93 21.82
N GLY A 37 -27.96 -4.58 20.56
CA GLY A 37 -27.19 -5.46 19.67
C GLY A 37 -25.78 -5.78 20.21
N ALA A 38 -25.08 -4.77 20.74
CA ALA A 38 -23.76 -4.96 21.33
C ALA A 38 -23.79 -5.80 22.64
N ARG A 39 -24.84 -5.65 23.46
CA ARG A 39 -25.00 -6.45 24.70
C ARG A 39 -25.46 -7.89 24.44
N LEU A 40 -26.26 -8.13 23.41
CA LEU A 40 -26.66 -9.49 22.98
C LEU A 40 -25.47 -10.30 22.45
N LEU A 41 -24.52 -9.64 21.79
CA LEU A 41 -23.28 -10.26 21.30
C LEU A 41 -22.35 -10.75 22.42
N MET A 42 -22.43 -10.15 23.61
CA MET A 42 -21.68 -10.61 24.78
C MET A 42 -22.24 -11.88 25.42
N LEU A 43 -23.53 -12.21 25.17
CA LEU A 43 -24.18 -13.43 25.67
C LEU A 43 -23.91 -14.66 24.80
N VAL A 44 -23.35 -14.48 23.59
CA VAL A 44 -22.96 -15.58 22.71
C VAL A 44 -21.62 -16.16 23.19
N PRO A 45 -21.57 -17.43 23.62
CA PRO A 45 -20.33 -18.07 24.05
C PRO A 45 -19.26 -18.00 22.95
N ALA A 46 -17.98 -17.83 23.32
CA ALA A 46 -16.88 -17.55 22.40
C ALA A 46 -16.80 -18.53 21.19
N ARG A 47 -17.13 -19.81 21.41
CA ARG A 47 -17.14 -20.86 20.36
C ARG A 47 -18.22 -20.69 19.29
N PHE A 48 -19.20 -19.81 19.47
CA PHE A 48 -20.29 -19.56 18.52
C PHE A 48 -20.28 -18.13 17.94
N ARG A 49 -19.32 -17.28 18.33
CA ARG A 49 -19.22 -15.89 17.81
C ARG A 49 -18.94 -15.81 16.31
N TRP A 50 -18.39 -16.88 15.71
CA TRP A 50 -18.15 -16.96 14.27
C TRP A 50 -19.44 -17.04 13.43
N LEU A 51 -20.59 -17.39 14.03
CA LEU A 51 -21.90 -17.44 13.36
C LEU A 51 -22.61 -16.08 13.28
N VAL A 52 -22.15 -15.09 14.03
CA VAL A 52 -22.76 -13.74 14.11
C VAL A 52 -22.90 -13.05 12.75
N PRO A 53 -21.90 -13.09 11.85
CA PRO A 53 -22.03 -12.46 10.53
C PRO A 53 -23.15 -13.08 9.69
N TYR A 54 -23.34 -14.41 9.76
CA TYR A 54 -24.36 -15.13 8.98
C TYR A 54 -25.79 -14.83 9.43
N LEU A 55 -26.01 -14.59 10.73
CA LEU A 55 -27.31 -14.21 11.28
C LEU A 55 -27.68 -12.75 10.95
N GLN A 56 -26.68 -11.87 10.81
CA GLN A 56 -26.88 -10.49 10.37
C GLN A 56 -27.20 -10.41 8.86
N GLU A 57 -26.61 -11.29 8.06
CA GLU A 57 -26.86 -11.36 6.61
C GLU A 57 -28.27 -11.89 6.30
N ALA A 58 -28.73 -12.93 7.01
CA ALA A 58 -30.08 -13.49 6.85
C ALA A 58 -31.23 -12.53 7.25
N THR A 59 -30.96 -11.57 8.15
CA THR A 59 -31.95 -10.56 8.56
C THR A 59 -32.00 -9.36 7.63
N LEU A 60 -30.88 -9.00 6.99
CA LEU A 60 -30.78 -7.92 6.00
C LEU A 60 -31.44 -8.28 4.66
N ASP A 61 -31.38 -9.54 4.22
CA ASP A 61 -32.02 -9.96 2.97
C ASP A 61 -33.55 -9.95 3.02
N SER A 62 -34.15 -10.11 4.21
CA SER A 62 -35.61 -10.01 4.39
C SER A 62 -36.17 -8.59 4.21
N VAL A 63 -35.32 -7.55 4.24
CA VAL A 63 -35.72 -6.14 4.21
C VAL A 63 -35.46 -5.48 2.85
N ARG A 64 -34.67 -6.12 1.96
CA ARG A 64 -34.41 -5.62 0.60
C ARG A 64 -35.57 -5.79 -0.39
N GLY A 65 -36.64 -6.48 0.00
CA GLY A 65 -37.84 -6.66 -0.81
C GLY A 65 -38.83 -5.50 -0.66
N GLY A 66 -38.47 -4.31 -1.13
CA GLY A 66 -39.43 -3.22 -1.35
C GLY A 66 -38.95 -1.87 -0.85
N GLU A 67 -38.32 -1.10 -1.73
CA GLU A 67 -38.35 0.37 -1.68
C GLU A 67 -37.97 0.91 -3.07
N ASP A 68 -38.94 1.57 -3.72
CA ASP A 68 -38.80 2.21 -5.02
C ASP A 68 -37.86 3.42 -4.94
N VAL A 69 -36.95 3.54 -5.91
CA VAL A 69 -35.94 4.59 -5.99
C VAL A 69 -36.56 5.89 -6.52
N ALA A 70 -36.69 6.89 -5.66
CA ALA A 70 -36.84 8.28 -6.07
C ALA A 70 -35.46 8.96 -6.07
N GLU A 71 -35.05 9.53 -7.21
CA GLU A 71 -33.87 10.39 -7.33
C GLU A 71 -34.05 11.66 -6.50
N GLU A 72 -33.41 11.70 -5.33
CA GLU A 72 -33.25 12.93 -4.54
C GLU A 72 -31.90 13.56 -4.87
N VAL A 73 -31.95 14.72 -5.55
CA VAL A 73 -30.77 15.54 -5.86
C VAL A 73 -30.23 16.11 -4.55
N VAL A 74 -29.14 15.52 -4.05
CA VAL A 74 -28.50 15.95 -2.80
C VAL A 74 -27.73 17.23 -3.03
N GLU A 75 -28.26 18.34 -2.51
CA GLU A 75 -27.53 19.59 -2.33
C GLU A 75 -26.40 19.35 -1.32
N VAL A 76 -25.15 19.27 -1.81
CA VAL A 76 -23.98 19.11 -0.95
C VAL A 76 -23.83 20.39 -0.14
N GLU A 77 -24.14 20.30 1.16
CA GLU A 77 -23.84 21.34 2.13
C GLU A 77 -22.32 21.53 2.14
N ILE A 78 -21.86 22.57 1.43
CA ILE A 78 -20.49 23.04 1.42
C ILE A 78 -20.17 23.38 2.87
N VAL A 79 -19.31 22.59 3.53
CA VAL A 79 -18.77 22.98 4.83
C VAL A 79 -17.77 24.11 4.57
N PRO A 80 -18.09 25.37 4.90
CA PRO A 80 -17.12 26.44 4.82
C PRO A 80 -16.16 26.24 6.01
N GLU A 81 -14.86 26.19 5.72
CA GLU A 81 -13.82 25.97 6.72
C GLU A 81 -13.74 27.16 7.71
N LEU A 82 -13.45 26.83 8.97
CA LEU A 82 -13.28 27.69 10.15
C LEU A 82 -14.51 28.51 10.58
N ARG A 83 -15.50 27.79 11.13
CA ARG A 83 -16.45 28.39 12.06
C ARG A 83 -15.73 28.82 13.35
N PRO A 84 -16.24 29.84 14.07
CA PRO A 84 -15.80 30.19 15.43
C PRO A 84 -15.80 29.01 16.45
N GLU A 85 -16.37 27.87 16.06
CA GLU A 85 -16.46 26.59 16.79
C GLU A 85 -15.11 25.94 17.15
N VAL A 86 -14.01 26.20 16.40
CA VAL A 86 -12.67 25.64 16.75
C VAL A 86 -12.10 26.28 18.03
N ARG A 87 -12.47 27.54 18.32
CA ARG A 87 -12.05 28.21 19.57
C ARG A 87 -12.74 27.62 20.80
N ASP A 88 -13.99 27.18 20.66
CA ASP A 88 -14.74 26.53 21.74
C ASP A 88 -14.30 25.06 21.93
N ALA A 89 -13.92 24.36 20.86
CA ALA A 89 -13.41 22.98 20.91
C ALA A 89 -12.06 22.86 21.64
N LEU A 90 -11.23 23.91 21.61
CA LEU A 90 -9.91 23.97 22.27
C LEU A 90 -9.96 24.61 23.68
N ALA A 91 -11.13 24.64 24.32
CA ALA A 91 -11.36 25.29 25.61
C ALA A 91 -10.53 24.74 26.80
N MET A 92 -9.86 23.59 26.64
CA MET A 92 -8.93 23.05 27.65
C MET A 92 -7.51 23.55 27.42
N PRO A 93 -6.70 23.84 28.47
CA PRO A 93 -5.34 24.32 28.31
C PRO A 93 -4.45 23.33 27.54
N ALA A 94 -3.48 23.85 26.79
CA ALA A 94 -2.47 23.03 26.14
C ALA A 94 -1.59 22.31 27.18
N LEU A 95 -1.14 21.10 26.85
CA LEU A 95 -0.14 20.40 27.66
C LEU A 95 1.16 21.20 27.70
N ALA A 96 1.82 21.20 28.87
CA ALA A 96 3.09 21.89 29.06
C ALA A 96 4.23 21.15 28.35
N ASP A 97 5.26 21.89 27.95
CA ASP A 97 6.47 21.31 27.41
C ASP A 97 7.07 20.29 28.39
N ARG A 98 7.63 19.20 27.85
CA ARG A 98 8.17 18.05 28.60
C ARG A 98 7.15 17.21 29.37
N SER A 99 5.85 17.43 29.16
CA SER A 99 4.82 16.50 29.67
C SER A 99 5.02 15.11 29.07
N GLU A 100 4.77 14.07 29.86
CA GLU A 100 4.85 12.67 29.39
C GLU A 100 3.46 12.07 29.23
N ILE A 101 3.25 11.38 28.12
CA ILE A 101 2.05 10.61 27.80
C ILE A 101 2.42 9.13 27.79
N VAL A 102 1.64 8.30 28.48
CA VAL A 102 1.82 6.86 28.51
C VAL A 102 0.87 6.21 27.51
N GLY A 103 1.41 5.59 26.47
CA GLY A 103 0.66 4.84 25.46
C GLY A 103 0.69 3.34 25.67
N LEU A 104 0.09 2.60 24.74
CA LEU A 104 0.08 1.13 24.77
C LEU A 104 1.43 0.55 24.35
N ARG A 105 2.18 1.26 23.50
CA ARG A 105 3.45 0.78 22.96
C ARG A 105 4.68 1.38 23.62
N SER A 106 4.60 2.64 24.05
CA SER A 106 5.71 3.34 24.67
C SER A 106 5.24 4.52 25.53
N ARG A 107 6.21 5.22 26.14
CA ARG A 107 6.02 6.53 26.76
C ARG A 107 6.56 7.60 25.82
N TYR A 108 5.83 8.70 25.69
CA TYR A 108 6.15 9.79 24.79
C TYR A 108 6.31 11.07 25.59
N ARG A 109 7.45 11.73 25.44
CA ARG A 109 7.69 13.05 26.03
C ARG A 109 7.39 14.11 24.98
N LEU A 110 6.52 15.06 25.31
CA LEU A 110 6.21 16.20 24.46
C LEU A 110 7.35 17.21 24.52
N ASP A 111 7.83 17.67 23.37
CA ASP A 111 8.90 18.67 23.32
C ASP A 111 8.30 20.07 23.32
N TYR A 112 7.37 20.35 22.40
CA TYR A 112 6.63 21.60 22.31
C TYR A 112 5.36 21.45 21.45
N LEU A 113 4.41 22.38 21.61
CA LEU A 113 3.23 22.51 20.75
C LEU A 113 3.65 22.97 19.34
N TYR A 114 3.44 22.13 18.33
CA TYR A 114 3.79 22.44 16.94
C TYR A 114 2.74 23.35 16.30
N GLY A 115 1.46 23.10 16.54
CA GLY A 115 0.38 23.93 16.00
C GLY A 115 -1.01 23.35 16.22
N ILE A 116 -1.99 23.94 15.55
CA ILE A 116 -3.37 23.46 15.48
C ILE A 116 -3.59 22.98 14.05
N ARG A 117 -4.12 21.78 13.89
CA ARG A 117 -4.52 21.23 12.59
C ARG A 117 -5.87 20.57 12.78
N GLY A 118 -6.80 20.80 11.83
CA GLY A 118 -8.17 20.31 11.95
C GLY A 118 -8.83 20.75 13.26
N LYS A 119 -9.24 19.76 14.06
CA LYS A 119 -9.96 19.96 15.34
C LYS A 119 -9.06 19.76 16.57
N GLY A 120 -7.78 19.44 16.38
CA GLY A 120 -6.86 19.03 17.43
C GLY A 120 -5.61 19.88 17.53
N ARG A 121 -4.79 19.56 18.53
CA ARG A 121 -3.46 20.14 18.69
C ARG A 121 -2.40 19.15 18.27
N LEU A 122 -1.43 19.62 17.51
CA LEU A 122 -0.31 18.81 17.07
C LEU A 122 0.92 19.19 17.89
N TYR A 123 1.54 18.19 18.52
CA TYR A 123 2.76 18.32 19.29
C TYR A 123 3.90 17.59 18.62
N ARG A 124 5.11 18.14 18.74
CA ARG A 124 6.33 17.38 18.51
C ARG A 124 6.74 16.72 19.81
N GLY A 125 7.20 15.48 19.73
CA GLY A 125 7.71 14.77 20.89
C GLY A 125 8.78 13.75 20.54
N THR A 126 9.21 13.04 21.57
CA THR A 126 10.21 11.97 21.49
C THR A 126 9.67 10.72 22.18
N ASP A 127 9.78 9.57 21.50
CA ASP A 127 9.56 8.26 22.12
C ASP A 127 10.70 7.99 23.11
N VAL A 128 10.37 7.86 24.40
CA VAL A 128 11.36 7.71 25.48
C VAL A 128 12.12 6.38 25.38
N ALA A 129 11.50 5.33 24.84
CA ALA A 129 12.15 4.02 24.75
C ALA A 129 13.14 3.93 23.57
N SER A 130 12.82 4.57 22.45
CA SER A 130 13.63 4.49 21.22
C SER A 130 14.44 5.76 20.91
N GLU A 131 14.21 6.83 21.66
CA GLU A 131 14.76 8.18 21.44
C GLU A 131 14.47 8.76 20.05
N ARG A 132 13.43 8.23 19.37
CA ARG A 132 13.04 8.68 18.03
C ARG A 132 12.01 9.81 18.08
N PRO A 133 12.04 10.75 17.11
CA PRO A 133 11.04 11.80 17.02
C PRO A 133 9.68 11.22 16.64
N VAL A 134 8.65 11.74 17.29
CA VAL A 134 7.24 11.42 17.05
C VAL A 134 6.41 12.69 16.92
N ALA A 135 5.26 12.56 16.27
CA ALA A 135 4.21 13.55 16.32
C ALA A 135 3.05 13.01 17.15
N VAL A 136 2.45 13.88 17.97
CA VAL A 136 1.32 13.54 18.84
C VAL A 136 0.18 14.48 18.51
N TYR A 137 -0.91 13.93 17.98
CA TYR A 137 -2.12 14.68 17.71
C TYR A 137 -3.12 14.48 18.85
N GLU A 138 -3.47 15.58 19.52
CA GLU A 138 -4.38 15.65 20.67
C GLU A 138 -5.80 15.96 20.23
N TYR A 139 -6.73 15.14 20.73
CA TYR A 139 -8.16 15.35 20.67
C TYR A 139 -8.73 15.65 22.05
N LEU A 140 -9.72 16.54 22.11
CA LEU A 140 -10.32 17.03 23.35
C LEU A 140 -11.81 16.66 23.44
N LEU A 141 -12.25 16.32 24.66
CA LEU A 141 -13.64 16.08 25.01
C LEU A 141 -14.07 17.07 26.11
N PRO A 142 -14.24 18.37 25.79
CA PRO A 142 -14.53 19.38 26.79
C PRO A 142 -15.84 19.07 27.56
N PRO A 143 -15.85 19.16 28.91
CA PRO A 143 -17.03 18.86 29.72
C PRO A 143 -18.28 19.71 29.41
N GLN A 144 -18.08 20.84 28.73
CA GLN A 144 -19.16 21.73 28.27
C GLN A 144 -20.03 21.10 27.18
N HIS A 145 -19.46 20.18 26.39
CA HIS A 145 -20.11 19.54 25.25
C HIS A 145 -20.34 18.04 25.46
N PHE A 146 -19.57 17.41 26.34
CA PHE A 146 -19.61 15.98 26.58
C PHE A 146 -19.90 15.68 28.05
N SER A 147 -20.95 14.91 28.30
CA SER A 147 -21.20 14.34 29.63
C SER A 147 -20.09 13.35 30.02
N PRO A 148 -19.92 13.04 31.32
CA PRO A 148 -18.95 12.04 31.76
C PRO A 148 -19.18 10.65 31.15
N GLN A 149 -20.44 10.28 30.88
CA GLN A 149 -20.74 9.01 30.21
C GLN A 149 -20.31 9.05 28.74
N GLU A 150 -20.69 10.08 28.00
CA GLU A 150 -20.29 10.24 26.60
C GLU A 150 -18.78 10.30 26.47
N THR A 151 -18.08 10.98 27.38
CA THR A 151 -16.62 11.03 27.40
C THR A 151 -16.01 9.64 27.50
N ARG A 152 -16.53 8.78 28.38
CA ARG A 152 -16.08 7.38 28.51
C ARG A 152 -16.37 6.57 27.24
N ASP A 153 -17.58 6.70 26.70
CA ASP A 153 -18.00 5.96 25.50
C ASP A 153 -17.15 6.38 24.28
N ARG A 154 -16.86 7.68 24.11
CA ARG A 154 -16.01 8.19 23.02
C ARG A 154 -14.56 7.72 23.15
N LYS A 155 -14.02 7.69 24.37
CA LYS A 155 -12.67 7.16 24.65
C LYS A 155 -12.56 5.68 24.31
N GLU A 156 -13.53 4.86 24.72
CA GLU A 156 -13.55 3.43 24.40
C GLU A 156 -13.65 3.21 22.88
N LEU A 157 -14.55 3.94 22.21
CA LEU A 157 -14.71 3.85 20.76
C LEU A 157 -13.46 4.31 20.00
N PHE A 158 -12.76 5.33 20.52
CA PHE A 158 -11.49 5.81 19.96
C PHE A 158 -10.43 4.71 19.99
N MET A 159 -10.28 3.99 21.10
CA MET A 159 -9.34 2.86 21.21
C MET A 159 -9.66 1.73 20.22
N LEU A 160 -10.94 1.49 19.93
CA LEU A 160 -11.39 0.47 18.99
C LEU A 160 -11.19 0.85 17.51
N ARG A 161 -11.00 2.15 17.21
CA ARG A 161 -10.94 2.69 15.83
C ARG A 161 -9.62 3.36 15.46
N GLY A 162 -8.80 3.74 16.44
CA GLY A 162 -7.59 4.56 16.23
C GLY A 162 -6.44 3.85 15.53
N GLY A 163 -6.66 2.70 14.88
CA GLY A 163 -5.70 2.02 14.02
C GLY A 163 -6.34 1.56 12.72
N LEU A 164 -5.55 1.43 11.67
CA LEU A 164 -6.03 0.96 10.37
C LEU A 164 -4.99 0.03 9.76
N ARG A 165 -5.40 -1.19 9.39
CA ARG A 165 -4.54 -2.17 8.71
C ARG A 165 -5.27 -2.81 7.56
N LEU A 166 -4.53 -3.31 6.58
CA LEU A 166 -5.13 -4.13 5.53
C LEU A 166 -5.64 -5.45 6.13
N ALA A 167 -6.84 -5.88 5.73
CA ALA A 167 -7.44 -7.11 6.26
C ALA A 167 -6.67 -8.39 5.88
N ASP A 168 -5.82 -8.31 4.84
CA ASP A 168 -4.96 -9.41 4.40
C ASP A 168 -3.58 -9.44 5.07
N GLY A 169 -3.29 -8.49 5.98
CA GLY A 169 -2.05 -8.43 6.74
C GLY A 169 -0.83 -7.89 5.98
N ARG A 170 -0.96 -7.52 4.70
CA ARG A 170 0.18 -6.96 3.94
C ARG A 170 0.55 -5.57 4.46
N PRO A 171 1.85 -5.25 4.57
CA PRO A 171 2.27 -3.88 4.83
C PRO A 171 1.84 -2.99 3.66
N HIS A 172 1.24 -1.85 3.99
CA HIS A 172 0.80 -0.90 2.99
C HIS A 172 1.88 0.13 2.68
N ASN A 173 2.10 0.37 1.38
CA ASN A 173 2.78 1.58 0.90
C ASN A 173 1.74 2.60 0.41
N LEU A 174 0.80 2.94 1.29
CA LEU A 174 -0.16 4.01 1.07
C LEU A 174 0.41 5.29 1.66
N ARG A 175 0.21 6.42 0.98
CA ARG A 175 0.56 7.74 1.53
C ARG A 175 -0.51 8.21 2.50
N LEU A 176 -0.81 7.37 3.48
CA LEU A 176 -1.74 7.60 4.57
C LEU A 176 -0.94 7.56 5.86
N ILE A 177 -1.04 8.61 6.67
CA ILE A 177 -0.39 8.63 7.98
C ILE A 177 -1.16 7.69 8.89
N GLN A 178 -0.55 6.54 9.17
CA GLN A 178 -1.11 5.55 10.08
C GLN A 178 -0.59 5.82 11.49
N PRO A 179 -1.49 5.84 12.49
CA PRO A 179 -1.09 5.98 13.88
C PRO A 179 -0.27 4.76 14.31
N TRP A 180 0.87 5.04 14.91
CA TRP A 180 1.73 4.08 15.59
C TRP A 180 1.11 3.64 16.92
N ASP A 181 0.56 4.58 17.68
CA ASP A 181 -0.09 4.35 18.97
C ASP A 181 -1.40 5.14 19.06
N THR A 182 -2.35 4.60 19.82
CA THR A 182 -3.67 5.18 20.07
C THR A 182 -3.86 5.20 21.57
N ILE A 183 -4.10 6.38 22.13
CA ILE A 183 -4.06 6.58 23.58
C ILE A 183 -5.32 7.29 24.02
N SER A 184 -6.00 6.75 25.03
CA SER A 184 -7.04 7.43 25.77
C SER A 184 -6.49 7.76 27.15
N ASP A 185 -6.47 9.05 27.51
CA ASP A 185 -6.01 9.46 28.84
C ASP A 185 -6.98 8.96 29.91
N GLN A 186 -6.47 8.38 31.01
CA GLN A 186 -7.33 7.86 32.07
C GLN A 186 -7.82 8.96 33.03
N LYS A 187 -7.10 10.07 33.13
CA LYS A 187 -7.34 11.13 34.12
C LYS A 187 -8.03 12.34 33.50
N GLU A 188 -7.63 12.71 32.29
CA GLU A 188 -8.15 13.89 31.60
C GLU A 188 -9.05 13.50 30.42
N PRO A 189 -10.05 14.32 30.04
CA PRO A 189 -10.92 14.03 28.90
C PRO A 189 -10.21 14.32 27.56
N ARG A 190 -9.10 13.62 27.31
CA ARG A 190 -8.25 13.73 26.13
C ARG A 190 -7.94 12.38 25.52
N CYS A 191 -7.68 12.39 24.23
CA CYS A 191 -7.20 11.24 23.46
C CYS A 191 -6.05 11.68 22.56
N TYR A 192 -5.17 10.74 22.19
CA TYR A 192 -3.99 11.02 21.39
C TYR A 192 -3.79 9.97 20.29
N LEU A 193 -3.43 10.42 19.09
CA LEU A 193 -2.82 9.58 18.06
C LEU A 193 -1.34 9.92 17.98
N VAL A 194 -0.48 8.90 17.98
CA VAL A 194 0.96 9.08 17.85
C VAL A 194 1.40 8.56 16.49
N SER A 195 2.16 9.33 15.72
CA SER A 195 2.74 8.93 14.45
C SER A 195 4.27 9.00 14.50
N GLN A 196 4.95 8.08 13.80
CA GLN A 196 6.40 7.99 13.76
C GLN A 196 6.99 8.62 12.50
N GLY A 197 8.25 9.05 12.57
CA GLY A 197 9.02 9.52 11.41
C GLY A 197 8.78 10.97 11.03
N GLY A 198 7.99 11.72 11.80
CA GLY A 198 7.84 13.18 11.66
C GLY A 198 7.12 13.65 10.40
N ILE A 199 6.60 12.74 9.56
CA ILE A 199 5.86 13.09 8.32
C ILE A 199 4.65 13.96 8.65
N ASP A 200 4.02 13.71 9.79
CA ASP A 200 2.85 14.43 10.29
C ASP A 200 3.14 15.89 10.66
N LEU A 201 4.42 16.26 10.78
CA LEU A 201 4.89 17.64 11.02
C LEU A 201 5.27 18.37 9.73
N HIS A 202 5.00 17.78 8.55
CA HIS A 202 5.18 18.49 7.29
C HIS A 202 4.09 19.54 7.06
N PRO A 203 4.37 20.61 6.28
CA PRO A 203 3.38 21.62 5.98
C PRO A 203 2.13 21.03 5.31
N SER A 204 0.96 21.54 5.67
CA SER A 204 -0.27 21.23 4.93
C SER A 204 -0.30 21.94 3.58
N LEU A 205 -1.13 21.47 2.65
CA LEU A 205 -1.35 22.17 1.39
C LEU A 205 -1.94 23.56 1.61
N ARG A 206 -2.69 23.79 2.69
CA ARG A 206 -3.13 25.13 3.10
C ARG A 206 -1.94 26.04 3.37
N GLN A 207 -1.04 25.63 4.28
CA GLN A 207 0.15 26.42 4.60
C GLN A 207 1.01 26.65 3.36
N TYR A 208 1.19 25.62 2.53
CA TYR A 208 1.92 25.72 1.29
C TYR A 208 1.30 26.73 0.30
N LEU A 209 -0.04 26.72 0.17
CA LEU A 209 -0.79 27.63 -0.69
C LEU A 209 -0.72 29.07 -0.18
N ASP A 210 -0.82 29.28 1.14
CA ASP A 210 -0.77 30.58 1.77
C ASP A 210 0.63 31.22 1.62
N GLU A 211 1.70 30.41 1.63
CA GLU A 211 3.08 30.86 1.42
C GLU A 211 3.44 31.10 -0.05
N ARG A 212 2.93 30.29 -0.98
CA ARG A 212 3.39 30.25 -2.38
C ARG A 212 2.41 30.87 -3.37
N GLY A 213 1.13 30.97 -3.01
CA GLY A 213 0.05 31.30 -3.93
C GLY A 213 -0.27 30.17 -4.92
N PRO A 214 -0.85 30.48 -6.08
CA PRO A 214 -1.38 29.49 -7.01
C PRO A 214 -0.33 28.54 -7.57
N LEU A 215 -0.66 27.25 -7.67
CA LEU A 215 0.22 26.24 -8.23
C LEU A 215 0.03 26.13 -9.76
N PRO A 216 1.09 25.84 -10.51
CA PRO A 216 0.98 25.57 -11.95
C PRO A 216 0.20 24.27 -12.21
N PRO A 217 -0.51 24.15 -13.36
CA PRO A 217 -1.39 23.01 -13.63
C PRO A 217 -0.70 21.64 -13.56
N TYR A 218 0.56 21.53 -13.99
CA TYR A 218 1.32 20.29 -13.87
C TYR A 218 1.50 19.83 -12.41
N GLN A 219 1.74 20.74 -11.45
CA GLN A 219 1.84 20.39 -10.04
C GLN A 219 0.48 19.97 -9.48
N VAL A 220 -0.59 20.67 -9.86
CA VAL A 220 -1.95 20.30 -9.47
C VAL A 220 -2.30 18.89 -9.99
N ARG A 221 -1.97 18.58 -11.25
CA ARG A 221 -2.11 17.23 -11.82
C ARG A 221 -1.34 16.19 -11.00
N GLN A 222 -0.10 16.48 -10.59
CA GLN A 222 0.69 15.59 -9.73
C GLN A 222 0.06 15.37 -8.35
N ILE A 223 -0.44 16.44 -7.70
CA ILE A 223 -1.14 16.36 -6.40
C ILE A 223 -2.40 15.50 -6.54
N LEU A 224 -3.29 15.83 -7.48
CA LEU A 224 -4.53 15.10 -7.72
C LEU A 224 -4.24 13.62 -8.01
N TYR A 225 -3.21 13.34 -8.80
CA TYR A 225 -2.81 11.98 -9.12
C TYR A 225 -2.37 11.16 -7.90
N GLN A 226 -1.58 11.76 -7.00
CA GLN A 226 -1.12 11.12 -5.77
C GLN A 226 -2.27 10.90 -4.78
N VAL A 227 -3.18 11.87 -4.63
CA VAL A 227 -4.33 11.73 -3.73
C VAL A 227 -5.31 10.69 -4.27
N LEU A 228 -5.64 10.71 -5.57
CA LEU A 228 -6.49 9.70 -6.20
C LEU A 228 -5.93 8.28 -6.08
N GLN A 229 -4.61 8.11 -6.10
CA GLN A 229 -3.97 6.82 -5.83
C GLN A 229 -4.30 6.30 -4.42
N THR A 230 -4.19 7.17 -3.42
CA THR A 230 -4.48 6.79 -2.02
C THR A 230 -5.97 6.54 -1.84
N LEU A 231 -6.84 7.39 -2.41
CA LEU A 231 -8.29 7.21 -2.36
C LEU A 231 -8.75 5.93 -3.07
N GLU A 232 -8.19 5.58 -4.23
CA GLU A 232 -8.47 4.32 -4.92
C GLU A 232 -8.22 3.11 -4.01
N SER A 233 -7.14 3.14 -3.23
CA SER A 233 -6.86 2.08 -2.26
C SER A 233 -7.81 2.12 -1.06
N LEU A 234 -8.08 3.31 -0.51
CA LEU A 234 -8.98 3.47 0.64
C LEU A 234 -10.40 3.00 0.29
N HIS A 235 -10.92 3.38 -0.88
CA HIS A 235 -12.27 3.04 -1.32
C HIS A 235 -12.40 1.58 -1.77
N GLY A 236 -11.36 0.99 -2.35
CA GLY A 236 -11.43 -0.33 -2.98
C GLY A 236 -10.98 -1.51 -2.11
N GLN A 237 -10.22 -1.28 -1.03
CA GLN A 237 -9.65 -2.36 -0.23
C GLN A 237 -10.43 -2.65 1.07
N LYS A 238 -10.14 -3.80 1.70
CA LYS A 238 -10.73 -4.21 2.97
C LYS A 238 -9.80 -3.88 4.12
N PHE A 239 -10.25 -3.12 5.11
CA PHE A 239 -9.44 -2.73 6.25
C PHE A 239 -9.93 -3.39 7.54
N ALA A 240 -8.98 -3.82 8.37
CA ALA A 240 -9.23 -4.30 9.72
C ALA A 240 -8.96 -3.18 10.72
N LEU A 241 -9.91 -2.97 11.64
CA LEU A 241 -9.80 -2.08 12.78
C LEU A 241 -9.25 -2.82 14.00
N PRO A 242 -8.73 -2.12 15.03
CA PRO A 242 -8.28 -2.72 16.29
C PRO A 242 -9.34 -3.57 16.98
N SER A 243 -10.62 -3.28 16.79
CA SER A 243 -11.74 -4.10 17.28
C SER A 243 -11.82 -5.51 16.65
N GLY A 244 -11.06 -5.77 15.58
CA GLY A 244 -11.18 -6.97 14.74
C GLY A 244 -12.26 -6.87 13.67
N GLN A 245 -13.02 -5.76 13.64
CA GLN A 245 -14.00 -5.52 12.58
C GLN A 245 -13.30 -5.29 11.24
N VAL A 246 -13.77 -5.97 10.21
CA VAL A 246 -13.32 -5.76 8.83
C VAL A 246 -14.36 -4.93 8.08
N GLN A 247 -13.91 -3.84 7.45
CA GLN A 247 -14.73 -2.97 6.64
C GLN A 247 -14.25 -2.99 5.18
N ALA A 248 -15.17 -3.20 4.25
CA ALA A 248 -14.89 -3.09 2.83
C ALA A 248 -15.04 -1.63 2.39
N GLY A 249 -13.95 -1.03 1.92
CA GLY A 249 -13.90 0.38 1.55
C GLY A 249 -14.01 1.32 2.76
N LEU A 250 -13.20 2.36 2.75
CA LEU A 250 -13.22 3.43 3.74
C LEU A 250 -13.14 4.78 3.04
N ALA A 251 -14.13 5.64 3.26
CA ALA A 251 -14.01 7.04 2.85
C ALA A 251 -13.01 7.76 3.77
N HIS A 252 -12.24 8.70 3.22
CA HIS A 252 -11.42 9.60 4.01
C HIS A 252 -12.31 10.47 4.92
N GLY A 253 -13.39 11.02 4.35
CA GLY A 253 -14.47 11.72 5.05
C GLY A 253 -14.13 13.13 5.56
N ASN A 254 -12.84 13.45 5.65
CA ASN A 254 -12.35 14.76 6.12
C ASN A 254 -11.28 15.34 5.18
N LEU A 255 -11.43 15.14 3.87
CA LEU A 255 -10.43 15.56 2.89
C LEU A 255 -10.51 17.10 2.71
N SER A 256 -9.47 17.81 3.12
CA SER A 256 -9.30 19.25 2.98
C SER A 256 -7.83 19.64 2.69
N LEU A 257 -7.58 20.93 2.46
CA LEU A 257 -6.21 21.46 2.31
C LEU A 257 -5.36 21.28 3.57
N ASP A 258 -5.98 21.13 4.74
CA ASP A 258 -5.29 20.88 6.01
C ASP A 258 -4.95 19.41 6.23
N SER A 259 -5.79 18.49 5.72
CA SER A 259 -5.60 17.03 5.84
C SER A 259 -4.59 16.44 4.82
N LEU A 260 -4.03 17.29 3.95
CA LEU A 260 -3.07 16.90 2.92
C LEU A 260 -1.72 17.55 3.21
N LEU A 261 -0.71 16.73 3.50
CA LEU A 261 0.64 17.20 3.82
C LEU A 261 1.58 17.07 2.63
N ILE A 262 2.41 18.08 2.40
CA ILE A 262 3.40 18.09 1.32
C ILE A 262 4.82 17.89 1.86
N SER A 263 5.47 16.82 1.41
CA SER A 263 6.84 16.47 1.78
C SER A 263 7.76 16.61 0.57
N PRO A 264 8.66 17.62 0.52
CA PRO A 264 9.62 17.77 -0.56
C PRO A 264 10.70 16.67 -0.49
N LEU A 265 11.04 16.07 -1.63
CA LEU A 265 12.11 15.07 -1.70
C LEU A 265 13.50 15.68 -1.47
N ASP A 266 13.71 16.86 -2.06
CA ASP A 266 14.97 17.58 -1.97
C ASP A 266 14.66 19.05 -1.66
N PRO A 267 14.85 19.49 -0.41
CA PRO A 267 14.61 20.88 -0.03
C PRO A 267 15.64 21.85 -0.62
N SER A 268 16.73 21.38 -1.23
CA SER A 268 17.78 22.21 -1.83
C SER A 268 17.46 22.67 -3.26
N LEU A 269 16.63 21.93 -4.00
CA LEU A 269 16.23 22.30 -5.36
C LEU A 269 15.37 23.58 -5.38
N PRO A 270 15.29 24.33 -6.48
CA PRO A 270 14.33 25.41 -6.62
C PRO A 270 12.89 24.86 -6.62
N PRO A 271 11.90 25.62 -6.09
CA PRO A 271 10.53 25.14 -5.85
C PRO A 271 9.81 24.55 -7.07
N GLN A 272 10.16 25.03 -8.26
CA GLN A 272 9.60 24.61 -9.53
C GLN A 272 10.15 23.27 -10.03
N ASP A 273 11.32 22.85 -9.55
CA ASP A 273 11.95 21.56 -9.88
C ASP A 273 11.86 20.54 -8.72
N ARG A 274 11.27 20.95 -7.58
CA ARG A 274 11.08 20.08 -6.42
C ARG A 274 10.02 19.04 -6.68
N GLN A 275 10.46 17.78 -6.74
CA GLN A 275 9.55 16.66 -6.56
C GLN A 275 9.07 16.61 -5.11
N PHE A 276 7.80 16.25 -4.92
CA PHE A 276 7.19 16.15 -3.60
C PHE A 276 6.24 14.96 -3.50
N PHE A 277 5.96 14.56 -2.26
CA PHE A 277 4.93 13.60 -1.92
C PHE A 277 3.77 14.24 -1.18
N ILE A 278 2.57 13.72 -1.44
CA ILE A 278 1.36 14.11 -0.74
C ILE A 278 0.90 12.98 0.19
N TYR A 279 0.82 13.27 1.48
CA TYR A 279 0.34 12.36 2.52
C TYR A 279 -1.04 12.78 3.01
N LEU A 280 -1.92 11.82 3.26
CA LEU A 280 -3.27 12.03 3.81
C LEU A 280 -3.25 11.75 5.32
N CYS A 281 -3.93 12.58 6.10
CA CYS A 281 -4.08 12.43 7.55
C CYS A 281 -5.50 12.79 8.02
N ASP A 282 -5.76 12.65 9.32
CA ASP A 282 -6.98 13.15 9.99
C ASP A 282 -8.30 12.56 9.42
N LEU A 283 -8.34 11.23 9.24
CA LEU A 283 -9.53 10.52 8.73
C LEU A 283 -10.75 10.77 9.63
N ALA A 284 -11.92 10.92 9.02
CA ALA A 284 -13.17 11.18 9.74
C ALA A 284 -13.55 10.08 10.74
N ILE A 285 -13.15 8.83 10.51
CA ILE A 285 -13.37 7.72 11.45
C ILE A 285 -12.75 7.97 12.84
N TRP A 286 -11.72 8.82 12.90
CA TRP A 286 -11.09 9.29 14.14
C TRP A 286 -11.67 10.63 14.58
N ASP A 287 -11.71 11.62 13.69
CA ASP A 287 -12.07 13.00 14.00
C ASP A 287 -13.54 13.18 14.42
N ASP A 288 -14.47 12.40 13.85
CA ASP A 288 -15.90 12.53 14.15
C ASP A 288 -16.27 12.06 15.56
N LEU A 289 -15.38 11.30 16.21
CA LEU A 289 -15.56 10.87 17.59
C LEU A 289 -15.58 12.06 18.56
N PHE A 290 -15.03 13.20 18.15
CA PHE A 290 -14.90 14.42 18.95
C PHE A 290 -15.86 15.53 18.51
N LEU A 291 -16.82 15.22 17.63
CA LEU A 291 -17.93 16.13 17.35
C LEU A 291 -18.91 16.16 18.52
N PRO A 292 -19.40 17.36 18.93
CA PRO A 292 -20.42 17.48 19.96
C PRO A 292 -21.67 16.66 19.61
N PRO A 293 -22.37 16.05 20.59
CA PRO A 293 -23.58 15.24 20.35
C PRO A 293 -24.74 16.00 19.68
N THR A 294 -24.68 17.33 19.67
CA THR A 294 -25.64 18.21 18.99
C THR A 294 -25.51 18.21 17.47
N HIS A 295 -24.39 17.71 16.92
CA HIS A 295 -24.22 17.57 15.48
C HIS A 295 -24.97 16.34 14.96
N SER A 296 -25.59 16.48 13.80
CA SER A 296 -26.16 15.36 13.07
C SER A 296 -25.05 14.40 12.63
N PRO A 297 -25.31 13.08 12.63
CA PRO A 297 -24.33 12.10 12.15
C PRO A 297 -23.95 12.39 10.71
N LEU A 298 -22.66 12.54 10.45
CA LEU A 298 -22.12 12.77 9.11
C LEU A 298 -22.04 11.45 8.36
N THR A 299 -22.54 11.43 7.12
CA THR A 299 -22.40 10.31 6.20
C THR A 299 -21.23 10.55 5.27
N HIS A 300 -20.23 9.67 5.31
CA HIS A 300 -19.04 9.76 4.47
C HIS A 300 -19.11 8.74 3.35
N THR A 301 -18.88 9.19 2.12
CA THR A 301 -18.93 8.34 0.94
C THR A 301 -17.73 8.61 0.03
N PRO A 302 -17.28 7.61 -0.76
CA PRO A 302 -16.26 7.81 -1.78
C PRO A 302 -16.53 8.99 -2.72
N ALA A 303 -17.80 9.21 -3.08
CA ALA A 303 -18.21 10.33 -3.93
C ALA A 303 -17.95 11.70 -3.27
N LYS A 304 -18.19 11.83 -1.95
CA LYS A 304 -17.87 13.06 -1.21
C LYS A 304 -16.37 13.33 -1.15
N ASP A 305 -15.53 12.30 -1.05
CA ASP A 305 -14.07 12.47 -1.11
C ASP A 305 -13.61 12.98 -2.48
N LEU A 306 -14.21 12.48 -3.57
CA LEU A 306 -13.90 12.97 -4.93
C LEU A 306 -14.34 14.43 -5.11
N ALA A 307 -15.52 14.79 -4.61
CA ALA A 307 -15.99 16.16 -4.64
C ALA A 307 -15.05 17.09 -3.86
N ALA A 308 -14.67 16.70 -2.63
CA ALA A 308 -13.71 17.43 -1.80
C ALA A 308 -12.35 17.59 -2.50
N LEU A 309 -11.85 16.54 -3.16
CA LEU A 309 -10.62 16.61 -3.95
C LEU A 309 -10.76 17.57 -5.14
N GLY A 310 -11.95 17.64 -5.75
CA GLY A 310 -12.27 18.64 -6.77
C GLY A 310 -12.16 20.07 -6.25
N TYR A 311 -12.75 20.36 -5.08
CA TYR A 311 -12.61 21.68 -4.43
C TYR A 311 -11.14 22.02 -4.13
N ILE A 312 -10.37 21.04 -3.62
CA ILE A 312 -8.94 21.20 -3.38
C ILE A 312 -8.21 21.55 -4.69
N GLY A 313 -8.46 20.81 -5.77
CA GLY A 313 -7.89 21.09 -7.09
C GLY A 313 -8.20 22.51 -7.58
N PHE A 314 -9.46 22.94 -7.41
CA PHE A 314 -9.89 24.29 -7.75
C PHE A 314 -9.16 25.37 -6.93
N TRP A 315 -9.05 25.21 -5.61
CA TRP A 315 -8.33 26.17 -4.77
C TRP A 315 -6.83 26.22 -5.03
N LEU A 316 -6.21 25.08 -5.33
CA LEU A 316 -4.79 25.01 -5.70
C LEU A 316 -4.51 25.77 -7.00
N LEU A 317 -5.42 25.67 -7.99
CA LEU A 317 -5.35 26.45 -9.23
C LEU A 317 -5.59 27.94 -8.96
N ALA A 318 -6.58 28.28 -8.14
CA ALA A 318 -6.93 29.66 -7.82
C ALA A 318 -5.90 30.36 -6.91
N GLY A 319 -5.11 29.58 -6.15
CA GLY A 319 -4.14 30.11 -5.18
C GLY A 319 -4.74 30.54 -3.85
N ARG A 320 -6.04 30.33 -3.64
CA ARG A 320 -6.80 30.79 -2.47
C ARG A 320 -8.15 30.08 -2.40
N SER A 321 -8.76 30.07 -1.22
CA SER A 321 -10.13 29.57 -1.01
C SER A 321 -11.18 30.67 -0.84
N PHE A 322 -10.75 31.91 -0.60
CA PHE A 322 -11.62 33.07 -0.40
C PHE A 322 -11.26 34.21 -1.38
N ASP A 323 -12.26 35.01 -1.74
CA ASP A 323 -12.08 36.24 -2.51
C ASP A 323 -11.47 37.37 -1.64
N ARG A 324 -11.26 38.54 -2.24
CA ARG A 324 -10.71 39.72 -1.52
C ARG A 324 -11.64 40.27 -0.43
N ASN A 325 -12.91 39.91 -0.45
CA ASN A 325 -13.94 40.33 0.49
C ASN A 325 -14.21 39.27 1.57
N GLY A 326 -13.42 38.18 1.61
CA GLY A 326 -13.58 37.08 2.55
C GLY A 326 -14.73 36.13 2.23
N LYS A 327 -15.32 36.17 1.03
CA LYS A 327 -16.33 35.21 0.58
C LYS A 327 -15.66 33.97 -0.03
N PRO A 328 -16.19 32.76 0.22
CA PRO A 328 -15.61 31.55 -0.36
C PRO A 328 -15.71 31.57 -1.89
N LEU A 329 -14.65 31.15 -2.58
CA LEU A 329 -14.68 30.99 -4.02
C LEU A 329 -15.65 29.88 -4.40
N ASN A 330 -16.53 30.18 -5.35
CA ASN A 330 -17.54 29.24 -5.85
C ASN A 330 -17.08 28.62 -7.18
N PRO A 331 -16.86 27.31 -7.28
CA PRO A 331 -16.46 26.66 -8.52
C PRO A 331 -17.59 26.55 -9.55
N ARG A 332 -18.85 26.86 -9.18
CA ARG A 332 -19.96 26.98 -10.15
C ARG A 332 -19.99 28.33 -10.86
N ASP A 333 -19.17 29.28 -10.42
CA ASP A 333 -19.03 30.57 -11.06
C ASP A 333 -17.82 30.55 -11.99
N ASP A 334 -18.07 30.68 -13.29
CA ASP A 334 -17.04 30.62 -14.33
C ASP A 334 -16.01 31.77 -14.18
N GLU A 335 -16.36 32.90 -13.56
CA GLU A 335 -15.44 34.03 -13.32
C GLU A 335 -14.33 33.69 -12.30
N HIS A 336 -14.55 32.70 -11.44
CA HIS A 336 -13.55 32.26 -10.47
C HIS A 336 -12.52 31.29 -11.06
N TRP A 337 -12.74 30.78 -12.27
CA TRP A 337 -11.78 29.89 -12.93
C TRP A 337 -10.72 30.68 -13.68
N LEU A 338 -9.45 30.37 -13.42
CA LEU A 338 -8.37 30.88 -14.25
C LEU A 338 -8.44 30.21 -15.63
N PRO A 339 -8.21 30.93 -16.74
CA PRO A 339 -8.23 30.39 -18.10
C PRO A 339 -6.99 29.51 -18.42
N ARG A 340 -6.40 28.89 -17.40
CA ARG A 340 -5.22 28.03 -17.49
C ARG A 340 -5.69 26.58 -17.61
N ASP A 341 -5.19 25.86 -18.61
CA ASP A 341 -5.43 24.43 -18.85
C ASP A 341 -6.94 24.02 -18.82
N PRO A 342 -7.68 24.27 -19.92
CA PRO A 342 -9.11 23.96 -20.01
C PRO A 342 -9.45 22.48 -19.77
N SER A 343 -8.53 21.58 -20.13
CA SER A 343 -8.67 20.14 -19.95
C SER A 343 -8.65 19.77 -18.46
N LEU A 344 -7.73 20.35 -17.70
CA LEU A 344 -7.68 20.17 -16.25
C LEU A 344 -8.88 20.80 -15.55
N ASN A 345 -9.32 22.00 -15.97
CA ASN A 345 -10.51 22.64 -15.39
C ASN A 345 -11.75 21.75 -15.53
N ARG A 346 -11.97 21.17 -16.71
CA ARG A 346 -13.06 20.20 -16.94
C ARG A 346 -12.91 18.96 -16.07
N PHE A 347 -11.69 18.45 -15.92
CA PHE A 347 -11.43 17.31 -15.04
C PHE A 347 -11.81 17.62 -13.58
N VAL A 348 -11.42 18.80 -13.07
CA VAL A 348 -11.76 19.24 -11.71
C VAL A 348 -13.27 19.45 -11.54
N ARG A 349 -13.96 20.04 -12.52
CA ARG A 349 -15.43 20.18 -12.51
C ARG A 349 -16.15 18.83 -12.42
N ARG A 350 -15.65 17.80 -13.11
CA ARG A 350 -16.15 16.43 -12.99
C ARG A 350 -15.89 15.80 -11.62
N LEU A 351 -14.75 16.09 -10.99
CA LEU A 351 -14.50 15.66 -9.60
C LEU A 351 -15.53 16.25 -8.63
N ILE A 352 -15.84 17.55 -8.78
CA ILE A 352 -16.83 18.26 -7.95
C ILE A 352 -18.26 17.75 -8.19
N GLY A 353 -18.53 17.20 -9.37
CA GLY A 353 -19.89 16.80 -9.81
C GLY A 353 -20.69 17.95 -10.42
N ILE A 354 -20.01 19.01 -10.90
CA ILE A 354 -20.63 20.05 -11.73
C ILE A 354 -20.92 19.49 -13.13
N ASP A 355 -19.93 18.80 -13.68
CA ASP A 355 -20.06 18.02 -14.91
C ASP A 355 -20.31 16.54 -14.53
N ALA A 356 -20.44 15.64 -15.53
CA ALA A 356 -20.65 14.22 -15.30
C ALA A 356 -19.59 13.61 -14.35
N ALA A 357 -20.06 13.29 -13.13
CA ALA A 357 -19.23 12.87 -12.03
C ALA A 357 -18.49 11.54 -12.32
N PHE A 358 -17.36 11.35 -11.66
CA PHE A 358 -16.65 10.08 -11.72
C PHE A 358 -17.28 9.06 -10.77
N GLU A 359 -17.48 7.84 -11.26
CA GLU A 359 -18.01 6.72 -10.46
C GLU A 359 -17.07 6.30 -9.32
N SER A 360 -15.75 6.44 -9.51
CA SER A 360 -14.74 6.03 -8.52
C SER A 360 -13.42 6.76 -8.69
N ALA A 361 -12.60 6.75 -7.62
CA ALA A 361 -11.24 7.27 -7.65
C ALA A 361 -10.36 6.58 -8.72
N ALA A 362 -10.58 5.28 -8.98
CA ALA A 362 -9.85 4.55 -10.02
C ALA A 362 -10.14 5.08 -11.44
N VAL A 363 -11.42 5.40 -11.72
CA VAL A 363 -11.83 5.97 -13.01
C VAL A 363 -11.31 7.40 -13.15
N ALA A 364 -11.45 8.22 -12.11
CA ALA A 364 -10.90 9.58 -12.09
C ALA A 364 -9.38 9.58 -12.31
N ARG A 365 -8.64 8.68 -11.67
CA ARG A 365 -7.17 8.57 -11.80
C ARG A 365 -6.74 8.19 -13.21
N ARG A 366 -7.47 7.28 -13.87
CA ARG A 366 -7.23 6.91 -15.27
C ARG A 366 -7.50 8.09 -16.19
N ALA A 367 -8.63 8.79 -16.00
CA ALA A 367 -8.98 9.97 -16.79
C ALA A 367 -7.98 11.13 -16.63
N LEU A 368 -7.42 11.34 -15.44
CA LEU A 368 -6.39 12.37 -15.21
C LEU A 368 -5.11 12.10 -16.01
N ARG A 369 -4.72 10.82 -16.14
CA ARG A 369 -3.53 10.43 -16.92
C ARG A 369 -3.72 10.59 -18.42
N SER A 370 -4.95 10.49 -18.92
CA SER A 370 -5.26 10.63 -20.35
C SER A 370 -5.49 12.07 -20.79
N LEU A 371 -5.38 13.05 -19.88
CA LEU A 371 -5.47 14.45 -20.26
C LEU A 371 -4.27 14.83 -21.14
N PRO A 372 -4.47 15.65 -22.18
CA PRO A 372 -3.37 16.12 -23.02
C PRO A 372 -2.31 16.86 -22.19
N VAL A 373 -1.05 16.70 -22.59
CA VAL A 373 0.11 17.42 -22.04
C VAL A 373 -0.01 18.90 -22.38
N GLU A 374 0.40 19.79 -21.47
CA GLU A 374 0.34 21.25 -21.70
C GLU A 374 1.11 21.63 -22.98
N PRO A 375 0.57 22.51 -23.83
CA PRO A 375 1.34 23.09 -24.92
C PRO A 375 2.43 24.00 -24.33
N GLY A 376 3.70 23.54 -24.32
CA GLY A 376 4.83 24.37 -23.88
C GLY A 376 6.02 23.66 -23.22
N LEU A 377 6.00 22.33 -23.05
CA LEU A 377 7.18 21.55 -22.67
C LEU A 377 7.54 20.60 -23.82
N PRO A 378 8.82 20.49 -24.23
CA PRO A 378 9.22 19.62 -25.32
C PRO A 378 9.04 18.15 -24.91
N ASP A 379 8.19 17.43 -25.65
CA ASP A 379 8.21 15.98 -25.67
C ASP A 379 9.33 15.53 -26.62
N ASP A 380 10.28 14.77 -26.06
CA ASP A 380 11.07 13.81 -26.82
C ASP A 380 10.17 12.59 -27.09
N ASP A 381 10.16 12.17 -28.35
CA ASP A 381 9.67 10.89 -28.85
C ASP A 381 8.16 10.69 -28.94
N SER A 382 7.60 11.10 -30.08
CA SER A 382 6.58 10.30 -30.77
C SER A 382 6.66 10.50 -32.29
N GLU A 383 7.53 9.72 -32.94
CA GLU A 383 7.42 9.49 -34.38
C GLU A 383 6.11 8.76 -34.66
N THR A 384 5.18 9.44 -35.33
CA THR A 384 3.99 8.82 -35.90
C THR A 384 4.26 8.68 -37.39
N GLU A 385 4.58 7.45 -37.83
CA GLU A 385 4.70 7.12 -39.25
C GLU A 385 3.34 7.28 -39.94
N ASN A 386 3.29 8.21 -40.90
CA ASN A 386 2.22 8.27 -41.89
C ASN A 386 2.45 7.16 -42.93
N LEU A 387 1.46 6.31 -43.16
CA LEU A 387 1.43 5.41 -44.30
C LEU A 387 0.60 6.07 -45.42
N ASP A 388 1.30 6.49 -46.47
CA ASP A 388 0.71 6.89 -47.74
C ASP A 388 0.32 5.65 -48.56
N GLU A 389 -0.93 5.66 -49.05
CA GLU A 389 -1.46 4.68 -49.98
C GLU A 389 -1.02 4.95 -51.43
N GLU A 390 -0.68 3.83 -52.09
CA GLU A 390 -0.88 3.46 -53.50
C GLU A 390 -0.39 4.39 -54.63
N ASP A 391 0.56 3.87 -55.41
CA ASP A 391 0.31 3.63 -56.85
C ASP A 391 1.39 2.73 -57.49
N ALA A 392 1.00 1.57 -58.05
CA ALA A 392 1.70 0.99 -59.21
C ALA A 392 0.94 -0.19 -59.85
N ARG A 393 0.43 0.07 -61.05
CA ARG A 393 -0.14 -0.89 -62.00
C ARG A 393 0.83 -1.99 -62.47
N ARG A 394 0.26 -3.19 -62.60
CA ARG A 394 0.43 -4.20 -63.68
C ARG A 394 1.86 -4.48 -64.19
N ARG A 395 2.46 -5.57 -63.70
CA ARG A 395 3.23 -6.51 -64.53
C ARG A 395 3.54 -7.83 -63.81
N GLY A 396 3.17 -8.96 -64.41
CA GLY A 396 3.82 -10.26 -64.14
C GLY A 396 3.01 -11.32 -63.38
N TRP A 397 1.78 -11.63 -63.79
CA TRP A 397 0.97 -12.76 -63.25
C TRP A 397 1.72 -14.10 -63.24
N TRP A 398 2.63 -14.37 -64.18
CA TRP A 398 3.39 -15.62 -64.22
C TRP A 398 4.41 -15.77 -63.08
N LYS A 399 4.89 -14.67 -62.47
CA LYS A 399 5.76 -14.74 -61.28
C LYS A 399 4.99 -15.20 -60.04
N TRP A 400 3.69 -14.90 -59.95
CA TRP A 400 2.82 -15.32 -58.85
C TRP A 400 2.48 -16.81 -58.89
N LEU A 401 2.42 -17.42 -60.08
CA LEU A 401 2.23 -18.87 -60.23
C LEU A 401 3.45 -19.68 -59.75
N LEU A 402 4.67 -19.22 -60.08
CA LEU A 402 5.90 -19.84 -59.58
C LEU A 402 6.10 -19.60 -58.08
N LEU A 403 5.78 -18.40 -57.59
CA LEU A 403 5.82 -18.08 -56.15
C LEU A 403 4.80 -18.92 -55.37
N GLY A 404 3.60 -19.13 -55.91
CA GLY A 404 2.56 -19.97 -55.31
C GLY A 404 2.97 -21.43 -55.19
N LEU A 405 3.65 -21.98 -56.20
CA LEU A 405 4.16 -23.35 -56.16
C LEU A 405 5.30 -23.50 -55.14
N LEU A 406 6.21 -22.53 -55.08
CA LEU A 406 7.30 -22.50 -54.09
C LEU A 406 6.75 -22.38 -52.66
N LEU A 407 5.75 -21.53 -52.45
CA LEU A 407 5.04 -21.39 -51.17
C LEU A 407 4.29 -22.66 -50.79
N ALA A 408 3.70 -23.39 -51.75
CA ALA A 408 3.03 -24.66 -51.47
C ALA A 408 4.03 -25.76 -51.06
N VAL A 409 5.22 -25.81 -51.67
CA VAL A 409 6.28 -26.75 -51.29
C VAL A 409 6.89 -26.37 -49.94
N LEU A 410 7.14 -25.08 -49.69
CA LEU A 410 7.62 -24.60 -48.40
C LEU A 410 6.57 -24.80 -47.31
N ALA A 411 5.30 -24.52 -47.57
CA ALA A 411 4.21 -24.79 -46.65
C ALA A 411 4.06 -26.29 -46.41
N GLY A 412 4.12 -27.14 -47.43
CA GLY A 412 4.08 -28.59 -47.28
C GLY A 412 5.25 -29.13 -46.45
N GLY A 413 6.47 -28.63 -46.71
CA GLY A 413 7.68 -28.98 -45.95
C GLY A 413 7.63 -28.48 -44.51
N LEU A 414 7.15 -27.25 -44.29
CA LEU A 414 6.96 -26.67 -42.95
C LEU A 414 5.86 -27.41 -42.19
N THR A 415 4.78 -27.80 -42.86
CA THR A 415 3.67 -28.57 -42.25
C THR A 415 4.13 -29.97 -41.89
N TRP A 416 4.91 -30.64 -42.76
CA TRP A 416 5.51 -31.94 -42.47
C TRP A 416 6.56 -31.86 -41.34
N TRP A 417 7.34 -30.79 -41.29
CA TRP A 417 8.32 -30.51 -40.22
C TRP A 417 7.63 -30.17 -38.88
N LEU A 418 6.56 -29.38 -38.90
CA LEU A 418 5.70 -29.12 -37.75
C LEU A 418 5.02 -30.40 -37.27
N LEU A 419 4.47 -31.23 -38.16
CA LEU A 419 3.86 -32.51 -37.84
C LEU A 419 4.87 -33.52 -37.26
N ARG A 420 6.14 -33.47 -37.69
CA ARG A 420 7.24 -34.25 -37.08
C ARG A 420 7.68 -33.70 -35.71
N ARG A 421 7.61 -32.38 -35.49
CA ARG A 421 7.84 -31.76 -34.17
C ARG A 421 6.66 -31.91 -33.22
N LEU A 422 5.45 -32.17 -33.74
CA LEU A 422 4.28 -32.62 -33.00
C LEU A 422 4.37 -34.13 -32.66
N GLY A 423 5.58 -34.63 -32.38
CA GLY A 423 5.72 -35.81 -31.54
C GLY A 423 4.98 -35.52 -30.24
N ARG A 424 3.92 -36.28 -30.00
CA ARG A 424 3.01 -36.11 -28.87
C ARG A 424 3.82 -36.01 -27.57
N THR A 425 4.04 -34.80 -27.07
CA THR A 425 4.17 -34.59 -25.64
C THR A 425 2.83 -35.05 -25.08
N GLN A 426 2.83 -36.21 -24.42
CA GLN A 426 1.72 -36.56 -23.54
C GLN A 426 1.68 -35.46 -22.49
N ILE A 427 0.76 -34.51 -22.67
CA ILE A 427 0.40 -33.59 -21.62
C ILE A 427 -0.30 -34.48 -20.60
N GLU A 428 0.43 -34.89 -19.57
CA GLU A 428 -0.19 -35.52 -18.42
C GLU A 428 -1.32 -34.59 -17.95
N PRO A 429 -2.54 -35.10 -17.76
CA PRO A 429 -3.66 -34.27 -17.36
C PRO A 429 -3.29 -33.58 -16.04
N VAL A 430 -3.34 -32.25 -16.04
CA VAL A 430 -3.12 -31.46 -14.81
C VAL A 430 -4.24 -31.85 -13.84
N VAL A 431 -3.86 -32.63 -12.84
CA VAL A 431 -4.76 -33.09 -11.78
C VAL A 431 -5.13 -31.89 -10.92
N CYS A 432 -6.43 -31.67 -10.66
CA CYS A 432 -6.90 -30.49 -9.91
C CYS A 432 -6.40 -30.49 -8.46
N CYS A 433 -6.40 -31.68 -7.85
CA CYS A 433 -6.42 -31.78 -6.40
C CYS A 433 -5.59 -32.98 -5.92
N ILE A 434 -4.92 -32.85 -4.76
CA ILE A 434 -3.98 -33.84 -4.18
C ILE A 434 -4.60 -35.25 -4.09
N ASP A 435 -5.89 -35.29 -3.77
CA ASP A 435 -6.72 -36.48 -3.63
C ASP A 435 -6.93 -37.26 -4.93
N GLN A 436 -6.73 -36.63 -6.09
CA GLN A 436 -6.83 -37.25 -7.41
C GLN A 436 -5.48 -37.76 -7.94
N VAL A 437 -4.38 -37.50 -7.23
CA VAL A 437 -3.06 -38.07 -7.58
C VAL A 437 -3.09 -39.58 -7.31
N ALA A 438 -2.99 -40.35 -8.39
CA ALA A 438 -2.96 -41.81 -8.35
C ALA A 438 -1.58 -42.32 -7.92
N ALA A 439 -1.52 -43.58 -7.45
CA ALA A 439 -0.28 -44.28 -7.13
C ALA A 439 0.62 -43.63 -6.06
N VAL A 440 0.05 -42.85 -5.14
CA VAL A 440 0.75 -42.45 -3.91
C VAL A 440 0.93 -43.70 -3.03
N PRO A 441 2.16 -44.05 -2.63
CA PRO A 441 2.40 -45.25 -1.84
C PRO A 441 1.83 -45.08 -0.42
N ASN A 442 1.46 -46.21 0.20
CA ASN A 442 1.08 -46.25 1.61
C ASN A 442 2.30 -46.64 2.43
N GLY A 443 2.48 -46.06 3.62
CA GLY A 443 3.58 -46.37 4.52
C GLY A 443 4.09 -45.15 5.27
N GLU A 444 5.12 -45.41 6.08
CA GLU A 444 5.97 -44.41 6.71
C GLU A 444 7.20 -44.24 5.81
N PHE A 445 7.56 -43.00 5.50
CA PHE A 445 8.72 -42.66 4.67
C PHE A 445 9.57 -41.61 5.37
N ASP A 446 10.85 -41.90 5.56
CA ASP A 446 11.86 -40.94 6.00
C ASP A 446 12.33 -40.11 4.79
N TYR A 447 12.28 -38.78 4.88
CA TYR A 447 12.75 -37.90 3.82
C TYR A 447 13.71 -36.83 4.35
N THR A 448 14.62 -36.38 3.49
CA THR A 448 15.68 -35.44 3.90
C THR A 448 15.86 -34.28 2.93
N ALA A 449 16.31 -33.14 3.46
CA ALA A 449 16.70 -31.95 2.70
C ALA A 449 17.75 -31.16 3.48
N ALA A 450 18.46 -30.26 2.79
CA ALA A 450 19.42 -29.39 3.45
C ALA A 450 18.71 -28.35 4.33
N GLN A 451 19.34 -27.95 5.44
CA GLN A 451 18.83 -26.90 6.32
C GLN A 451 18.69 -25.58 5.56
N ARG A 452 17.50 -24.97 5.69
CA ARG A 452 17.12 -23.70 5.05
C ARG A 452 17.14 -23.76 3.51
N SER A 453 17.08 -24.96 2.93
CA SER A 453 16.97 -25.16 1.47
C SER A 453 15.57 -24.89 0.94
N THR A 454 15.46 -24.79 -0.39
CA THR A 454 14.17 -24.82 -1.09
C THR A 454 13.39 -26.09 -0.74
N GLY A 455 14.05 -27.25 -0.60
CA GLY A 455 13.41 -28.52 -0.29
C GLY A 455 12.72 -28.52 1.08
N GLU A 456 13.40 -28.04 2.12
CA GLU A 456 12.81 -27.89 3.46
C GLU A 456 11.67 -26.88 3.45
N TYR A 457 11.86 -25.74 2.77
CA TYR A 457 10.86 -24.70 2.63
C TYR A 457 9.57 -25.23 1.98
N LEU A 458 9.67 -25.93 0.86
CA LEU A 458 8.51 -26.45 0.12
C LEU A 458 7.68 -27.42 0.97
N MET A 459 8.33 -28.31 1.73
CA MET A 459 7.63 -29.34 2.49
C MET A 459 7.04 -28.81 3.79
N ARG A 460 7.78 -27.94 4.50
CA ARG A 460 7.50 -27.60 5.91
C ARG A 460 7.02 -26.18 6.15
N GLN A 461 7.16 -25.26 5.19
CA GLN A 461 6.69 -23.89 5.37
C GLN A 461 5.15 -23.85 5.48
N PRO A 462 4.59 -23.33 6.57
CA PRO A 462 3.15 -23.20 6.69
C PRO A 462 2.62 -22.11 5.75
N ASN A 463 1.37 -22.27 5.31
CA ASN A 463 0.65 -21.35 4.43
C ASN A 463 1.09 -21.34 2.96
N LEU A 464 1.89 -22.29 2.51
CA LEU A 464 2.17 -22.45 1.07
C LEU A 464 0.98 -23.03 0.31
N VAL A 465 0.37 -24.07 0.86
CA VAL A 465 -0.72 -24.83 0.20
C VAL A 465 -2.05 -24.66 0.92
N ALA A 466 -2.04 -24.68 2.25
CA ALA A 466 -3.22 -24.48 3.08
C ALA A 466 -2.91 -23.56 4.26
N ARG A 467 -3.90 -22.75 4.66
CA ARG A 467 -3.74 -21.80 5.75
C ARG A 467 -3.46 -22.54 7.07
N GLY A 468 -2.36 -22.18 7.72
CA GLY A 468 -1.92 -22.73 8.99
C GLY A 468 -1.35 -24.13 8.92
N ARG A 469 -1.12 -24.68 7.71
CA ARG A 469 -0.54 -26.01 7.51
C ARG A 469 0.62 -26.00 6.53
N SER A 470 1.56 -26.93 6.72
CA SER A 470 2.61 -27.24 5.74
C SER A 470 2.09 -28.13 4.61
N PHE A 471 2.91 -28.37 3.57
CA PHE A 471 2.54 -29.33 2.52
C PHE A 471 2.51 -30.77 3.06
N GLU A 472 3.46 -31.11 3.93
CA GLU A 472 3.54 -32.38 4.66
C GLU A 472 2.25 -32.66 5.45
N GLU A 473 1.80 -31.71 6.28
CA GLU A 473 0.58 -31.87 7.07
C GLU A 473 -0.67 -31.97 6.19
N GLU A 474 -0.69 -31.23 5.07
CA GLU A 474 -1.83 -31.23 4.15
C GLU A 474 -1.94 -32.57 3.39
N ILE A 475 -0.81 -33.16 2.96
CA ILE A 475 -0.82 -34.44 2.25
C ILE A 475 -1.19 -35.60 3.19
N GLU A 476 -0.64 -35.62 4.41
CA GLU A 476 -0.98 -36.61 5.44
C GLU A 476 -2.46 -36.51 5.84
N SER A 477 -3.00 -35.30 6.01
CA SER A 477 -4.42 -35.11 6.37
C SER A 477 -5.41 -35.56 5.31
N ARG A 478 -4.98 -35.69 4.06
CA ARG A 478 -5.79 -36.18 2.92
C ARG A 478 -5.57 -37.67 2.65
N ARG A 479 -4.57 -38.29 3.29
CA ARG A 479 -4.10 -39.65 3.04
C ARG A 479 -3.78 -40.35 4.36
N ASP A 480 -4.80 -40.93 4.98
CA ASP A 480 -4.73 -41.65 6.27
C ASP A 480 -3.70 -42.79 6.36
N ARG A 481 -3.04 -43.17 5.26
CA ARG A 481 -2.06 -44.27 5.16
C ARG A 481 -0.69 -43.81 4.69
N LEU A 482 -0.41 -42.51 4.71
CA LEU A 482 0.88 -41.92 4.39
C LEU A 482 1.37 -41.14 5.62
N SER A 483 2.61 -41.41 6.02
CA SER A 483 3.32 -40.64 7.04
C SER A 483 4.70 -40.28 6.50
N LEU A 484 5.11 -39.03 6.68
CA LEU A 484 6.40 -38.51 6.26
C LEU A 484 7.19 -38.07 7.50
N ASP A 485 8.42 -38.57 7.68
CA ASP A 485 9.30 -38.12 8.76
C ASP A 485 10.50 -37.36 8.19
N TYR A 486 10.61 -36.09 8.57
CA TYR A 486 11.66 -35.21 8.06
C TYR A 486 12.97 -35.32 8.84
N ARG A 487 14.07 -35.57 8.12
CA ARG A 487 15.44 -35.58 8.63
C ARG A 487 16.24 -34.45 8.00
N SER A 488 16.57 -33.44 8.80
CA SER A 488 17.36 -32.31 8.32
C SER A 488 18.86 -32.62 8.21
N GLU A 489 19.50 -32.17 7.13
CA GLU A 489 20.96 -32.30 6.92
C GLU A 489 21.63 -30.94 6.67
N ARG A 490 22.95 -30.86 6.87
CA ARG A 490 23.67 -29.58 6.73
C ARG A 490 23.80 -29.09 5.29
N THR A 491 23.87 -29.98 4.31
CA THR A 491 24.05 -29.66 2.88
C THR A 491 23.25 -30.64 2.02
N GLY A 492 23.00 -30.26 0.77
CA GLY A 492 22.32 -31.13 -0.21
C GLY A 492 23.09 -32.42 -0.48
N GLU A 493 24.42 -32.39 -0.50
CA GLU A 493 25.27 -33.58 -0.67
C GLU A 493 25.08 -34.57 0.48
N ARG A 494 25.01 -34.07 1.72
CA ARG A 494 24.77 -34.93 2.89
C ARG A 494 23.36 -35.51 2.89
N ALA A 495 22.38 -34.76 2.39
CA ALA A 495 21.02 -35.26 2.21
C ALA A 495 21.00 -36.41 1.18
N ILE A 496 21.75 -36.29 0.08
CA ILE A 496 21.90 -37.35 -0.93
C ILE A 496 22.65 -38.56 -0.35
N GLU A 497 23.80 -38.36 0.31
CA GLU A 497 24.57 -39.45 0.95
C GLU A 497 23.73 -40.27 1.94
N ARG A 498 22.76 -39.64 2.61
CA ARG A 498 21.87 -40.31 3.56
C ARG A 498 20.94 -41.31 2.85
N VAL A 499 20.44 -40.94 1.67
CA VAL A 499 19.63 -41.85 0.83
C VAL A 499 20.51 -42.97 0.28
N GLU A 500 21.74 -42.67 -0.14
CA GLU A 500 22.70 -43.69 -0.60
C GLU A 500 23.03 -44.73 0.48
N ARG A 501 23.01 -44.34 1.75
CA ARG A 501 23.22 -45.26 2.89
C ARG A 501 21.97 -46.04 3.30
N GLY A 502 20.80 -45.70 2.75
CA GLY A 502 19.52 -46.27 3.16
C GLY A 502 18.99 -45.74 4.49
N ASP A 503 19.51 -44.61 4.98
CA ASP A 503 19.06 -43.96 6.23
C ASP A 503 17.82 -43.06 6.00
N SER A 504 17.41 -42.86 4.74
CA SER A 504 16.19 -42.14 4.33
C SER A 504 15.72 -42.65 2.97
N ASP A 505 14.42 -42.62 2.73
CA ASP A 505 13.81 -43.14 1.50
C ASP A 505 14.02 -42.22 0.29
N PHE A 506 14.02 -40.90 0.50
CA PHE A 506 14.30 -39.93 -0.56
C PHE A 506 14.85 -38.60 -0.03
N ALA A 507 15.49 -37.85 -0.93
CA ALA A 507 16.00 -36.51 -0.65
C ALA A 507 15.41 -35.48 -1.63
N ILE A 508 15.16 -34.27 -1.14
CA ILE A 508 14.86 -33.10 -1.97
C ILE A 508 16.07 -32.17 -1.90
N ALA A 509 16.81 -32.08 -3.01
CA ALA A 509 18.03 -31.31 -3.10
C ALA A 509 18.16 -30.62 -4.46
N ALA A 510 18.81 -29.46 -4.48
CA ALA A 510 19.21 -28.80 -5.71
C ALA A 510 20.39 -29.57 -6.35
N LEU A 511 20.20 -30.10 -7.55
CA LEU A 511 21.22 -30.82 -8.32
C LEU A 511 21.70 -29.97 -9.51
N ASP A 512 23.02 -29.90 -9.70
CA ASP A 512 23.63 -29.35 -10.91
C ASP A 512 23.49 -30.34 -12.08
N LEU A 513 22.29 -30.39 -12.68
CA LEU A 513 22.02 -31.21 -13.86
C LEU A 513 22.29 -30.41 -15.14
N ASP A 514 23.11 -30.95 -16.04
CA ASP A 514 23.23 -30.43 -17.39
C ASP A 514 21.85 -30.51 -18.08
N PRO A 515 21.28 -29.38 -18.55
CA PRO A 515 20.00 -29.40 -19.26
C PRO A 515 20.02 -30.22 -20.56
N ALA A 516 21.20 -30.47 -21.15
CA ALA A 516 21.37 -31.34 -22.32
C ALA A 516 21.49 -32.84 -21.98
N ALA A 517 21.76 -33.18 -20.71
CA ALA A 517 21.92 -34.55 -20.23
C ALA A 517 21.41 -34.71 -18.78
N PRO A 518 20.08 -34.63 -18.56
CA PRO A 518 19.47 -34.61 -17.22
C PRO A 518 19.61 -35.92 -16.43
N GLU A 519 20.16 -36.98 -17.03
CA GLU A 519 20.42 -38.27 -16.38
C GLU A 519 21.85 -38.39 -15.82
N GLN A 520 22.70 -37.36 -15.97
CA GLN A 520 24.13 -37.40 -15.65
C GLN A 520 24.53 -36.47 -14.50
N ALA A 521 23.68 -36.31 -13.47
CA ALA A 521 24.29 -36.00 -12.17
C ALA A 521 25.17 -37.20 -11.80
N GLU A 522 26.35 -36.96 -11.23
CA GLU A 522 27.22 -38.01 -10.64
C GLU A 522 26.56 -38.62 -9.38
N LEU A 523 25.34 -39.13 -9.53
CA LEU A 523 24.66 -39.93 -8.54
C LEU A 523 25.12 -41.37 -8.72
N SER A 524 25.23 -42.10 -7.62
CA SER A 524 25.44 -43.55 -7.69
C SER A 524 24.39 -44.20 -8.60
N ASN A 525 24.79 -45.25 -9.33
CA ASN A 525 23.92 -45.97 -10.28
C ASN A 525 22.66 -46.59 -9.63
N GLU A 526 22.56 -46.54 -8.30
CA GLU A 526 21.46 -47.07 -7.49
C GLU A 526 20.38 -46.01 -7.20
N LEU A 527 20.68 -44.72 -7.39
CA LEU A 527 19.73 -43.64 -7.17
C LEU A 527 19.06 -43.18 -8.46
N LYS A 528 17.77 -42.87 -8.35
CA LYS A 528 16.99 -42.24 -9.43
C LYS A 528 16.66 -40.81 -9.06
N ALA A 529 17.12 -39.86 -9.87
CA ALA A 529 16.70 -38.47 -9.75
C ALA A 529 15.37 -38.22 -10.50
N SER A 530 14.46 -37.48 -9.87
CA SER A 530 13.22 -37.00 -10.49
C SER A 530 13.14 -35.48 -10.35
N ARG A 531 13.08 -34.77 -11.47
CA ARG A 531 12.97 -33.30 -11.46
C ARG A 531 11.54 -32.90 -11.11
N VAL A 532 11.37 -32.22 -9.98
CA VAL A 532 10.08 -31.72 -9.50
C VAL A 532 9.92 -30.20 -9.60
N ALA A 533 11.04 -29.46 -9.69
CA ALA A 533 11.06 -28.01 -9.79
C ALA A 533 12.35 -27.50 -10.47
N TYR A 534 12.39 -26.20 -10.76
CA TYR A 534 13.60 -25.47 -11.13
C TYR A 534 13.87 -24.38 -10.09
N ASP A 535 15.09 -24.32 -9.58
CA ASP A 535 15.51 -23.22 -8.73
C ASP A 535 15.71 -21.95 -9.55
N GLY A 536 15.28 -20.83 -8.97
CA GLY A 536 15.38 -19.52 -9.58
C GLY A 536 15.89 -18.50 -8.58
N ILE A 537 16.96 -17.78 -8.95
CA ILE A 537 17.44 -16.64 -8.18
C ILE A 537 16.95 -15.37 -8.87
N THR A 538 16.26 -14.54 -8.09
CA THR A 538 15.89 -13.18 -8.52
C THR A 538 16.74 -12.19 -7.76
N VAL A 539 17.44 -11.33 -8.49
CA VAL A 539 18.07 -10.14 -7.91
C VAL A 539 17.09 -8.98 -8.00
N PHE A 540 16.86 -8.33 -6.87
CA PHE A 540 15.97 -7.18 -6.79
C PHE A 540 16.70 -5.99 -6.15
N VAL A 541 16.60 -4.84 -6.80
CA VAL A 541 17.06 -3.57 -6.25
C VAL A 541 15.86 -2.83 -5.66
N ALA A 542 15.88 -2.60 -4.36
CA ALA A 542 14.85 -1.80 -3.72
C ALA A 542 14.92 -0.34 -4.20
N PHE A 543 13.83 0.21 -4.71
CA PHE A 543 13.75 1.60 -5.13
C PHE A 543 12.46 2.27 -4.64
N SER A 544 12.52 3.59 -4.47
CA SER A 544 11.32 4.41 -4.27
C SER A 544 10.83 4.95 -5.63
N TYR A 545 9.57 4.66 -5.98
CA TYR A 545 8.85 5.20 -7.15
C TYR A 545 9.57 5.12 -8.51
N ALA A 546 9.31 4.04 -9.26
CA ALA A 546 9.87 3.82 -10.61
C ALA A 546 9.66 4.98 -11.61
N ARG A 547 8.61 5.80 -11.40
CA ARG A 547 8.16 6.83 -12.35
C ARG A 547 8.92 8.15 -12.31
N ARG A 548 9.86 8.35 -11.37
CA ARG A 548 10.64 9.60 -11.34
C ARG A 548 11.58 9.64 -12.55
N GLN A 549 11.76 10.82 -13.15
CA GLN A 549 12.67 11.00 -14.29
C GLN A 549 14.12 10.63 -13.92
N GLN A 550 14.52 10.84 -12.67
CA GLN A 550 15.86 10.46 -12.15
C GLN A 550 15.80 9.20 -11.26
N SER A 551 14.80 8.33 -11.41
CA SER A 551 14.71 7.10 -10.61
C SER A 551 15.84 6.14 -10.97
N LEU A 552 16.32 5.38 -9.98
CA LEU A 552 17.31 4.32 -10.21
C LEU A 552 16.83 3.31 -11.28
N PRO A 553 15.57 2.84 -11.29
CA PRO A 553 15.08 2.01 -12.39
C PRO A 553 15.17 2.67 -13.76
N ARG A 554 14.85 3.96 -13.90
CA ARG A 554 14.92 4.63 -15.21
C ARG A 554 16.37 4.81 -15.68
N ARG A 555 17.27 5.12 -14.75
CA ARG A 555 18.71 5.26 -15.03
C ARG A 555 19.39 3.93 -15.38
N LEU A 556 18.98 2.85 -14.74
CA LEU A 556 19.44 1.49 -15.03
C LEU A 556 18.64 0.82 -16.16
N ASN A 557 17.71 1.54 -16.82
CA ASN A 557 16.77 0.97 -17.80
C ASN A 557 16.05 -0.32 -17.33
N GLY A 558 15.75 -0.38 -16.03
CA GLY A 558 15.05 -1.50 -15.39
C GLY A 558 15.85 -2.79 -15.28
N GLN A 559 17.15 -2.79 -15.56
CA GLN A 559 17.96 -4.00 -15.64
C GLN A 559 19.37 -3.82 -15.08
N LEU A 560 19.96 -4.92 -14.60
CA LEU A 560 21.38 -5.02 -14.28
C LEU A 560 21.96 -6.21 -15.05
N SER A 561 23.12 -6.02 -15.68
CA SER A 561 23.82 -7.11 -16.35
C SER A 561 24.50 -8.02 -15.33
N PHE A 562 24.82 -9.27 -15.72
CA PHE A 562 25.61 -10.16 -14.87
C PHE A 562 26.99 -9.58 -14.53
N GLU A 563 27.58 -8.80 -15.44
CA GLU A 563 28.84 -8.10 -15.18
C GLU A 563 28.71 -7.04 -14.08
N GLN A 564 27.65 -6.22 -14.13
CA GLN A 564 27.37 -5.23 -13.09
C GLN A 564 27.06 -5.91 -11.75
N LEU A 565 26.34 -7.04 -11.77
CA LEU A 565 26.09 -7.83 -10.58
C LEU A 565 27.38 -8.38 -9.97
N ARG A 566 28.30 -8.92 -10.77
CA ARG A 566 29.62 -9.34 -10.29
C ARG A 566 30.34 -8.19 -9.60
N GLN A 567 30.47 -7.05 -10.29
CA GLN A 567 31.16 -5.88 -9.77
C GLN A 567 30.57 -5.39 -8.44
N ILE A 568 29.23 -5.39 -8.31
CA ILE A 568 28.54 -5.04 -7.06
C ILE A 568 28.86 -6.05 -5.95
N PHE A 569 28.71 -7.35 -6.22
CA PHE A 569 28.85 -8.39 -5.19
C PHE A 569 30.31 -8.69 -4.82
N THR A 570 31.28 -8.27 -5.64
CA THR A 570 32.72 -8.30 -5.30
C THR A 570 33.22 -6.97 -4.72
N GLY A 571 32.34 -5.98 -4.51
CA GLY A 571 32.70 -4.67 -3.95
C GLY A 571 33.51 -3.77 -4.89
N GLN A 572 33.56 -4.07 -6.19
CA GLN A 572 34.19 -3.19 -7.20
C GLN A 572 33.32 -1.97 -7.51
N ILE A 573 32.00 -2.12 -7.39
CA ILE A 573 31.03 -1.03 -7.43
C ILE A 573 30.37 -0.94 -6.05
N ASP A 574 30.61 0.17 -5.37
CA ASP A 574 30.05 0.46 -4.05
C ASP A 574 29.13 1.67 -4.05
N ASN A 575 28.96 2.33 -5.20
CA ASN A 575 28.09 3.48 -5.36
C ASN A 575 27.27 3.44 -6.65
N TRP A 576 25.98 3.75 -6.55
CA TRP A 576 25.07 3.75 -7.70
C TRP A 576 25.46 4.73 -8.81
N ARG A 577 26.23 5.78 -8.50
CA ARG A 577 26.74 6.74 -9.50
C ARG A 577 27.64 6.10 -10.55
N GLU A 578 28.34 5.02 -10.19
CA GLU A 578 29.23 4.28 -11.09
C GLU A 578 28.45 3.55 -12.19
N LEU A 579 27.17 3.27 -11.93
CA LEU A 579 26.21 2.71 -12.89
C LEU A 579 25.29 3.79 -13.50
N GLY A 580 25.69 5.06 -13.40
CA GLY A 580 24.93 6.21 -13.89
C GLY A 580 23.74 6.62 -13.01
N GLY A 581 23.57 6.00 -11.84
CA GLY A 581 22.57 6.30 -10.81
C GLY A 581 22.91 7.54 -9.96
N PRO A 582 22.14 7.81 -8.88
CA PRO A 582 22.45 8.87 -7.92
C PRO A 582 23.68 8.53 -7.07
N ASP A 583 24.31 9.54 -6.46
CA ASP A 583 25.40 9.34 -5.49
C ASP A 583 24.87 8.76 -4.19
N LEU A 584 24.74 7.43 -4.17
CA LEU A 584 24.19 6.65 -3.07
C LEU A 584 25.00 5.36 -2.91
N PRO A 585 25.37 4.97 -1.68
CA PRO A 585 26.09 3.73 -1.46
C PRO A 585 25.22 2.52 -1.81
N VAL A 586 25.83 1.53 -2.44
CA VAL A 586 25.24 0.23 -2.72
C VAL A 586 25.26 -0.59 -1.42
N LYS A 587 24.09 -1.09 -1.02
CA LYS A 587 23.93 -2.01 0.10
C LYS A 587 23.51 -3.36 -0.44
N VAL A 588 24.38 -4.35 -0.30
CA VAL A 588 24.14 -5.71 -0.77
C VAL A 588 23.47 -6.52 0.33
N TYR A 589 22.52 -7.36 -0.05
CA TYR A 589 21.84 -8.31 0.82
C TYR A 589 21.96 -9.70 0.19
N VAL A 590 22.49 -10.66 0.94
CA VAL A 590 22.68 -12.04 0.48
C VAL A 590 21.78 -12.96 1.32
N PRO A 591 21.09 -13.95 0.71
CA PRO A 591 20.35 -14.95 1.46
C PRO A 591 21.29 -15.80 2.33
N ARG A 592 20.75 -16.42 3.38
CA ARG A 592 21.50 -17.40 4.19
C ARG A 592 21.41 -18.83 3.66
N ASP A 593 20.59 -19.05 2.65
CA ASP A 593 20.46 -20.33 1.98
C ASP A 593 21.74 -20.62 1.17
N ARG A 594 22.43 -21.70 1.53
CA ARG A 594 23.67 -22.12 0.89
C ARG A 594 23.47 -22.59 -0.54
N GLU A 595 22.31 -23.14 -0.87
CA GLU A 595 21.98 -23.56 -2.22
C GLU A 595 21.81 -22.34 -3.12
N ALA A 596 21.07 -21.32 -2.68
CA ALA A 596 20.99 -20.04 -3.38
C ALA A 596 22.36 -19.36 -3.55
N ILE A 597 23.22 -19.38 -2.52
CA ILE A 597 24.58 -18.83 -2.65
C ILE A 597 25.37 -19.60 -3.71
N ARG A 598 25.34 -20.92 -3.70
CA ARG A 598 26.05 -21.75 -4.68
C ARG A 598 25.57 -21.50 -6.10
N ILE A 599 24.25 -21.46 -6.33
CA ILE A 599 23.68 -21.16 -7.65
C ILE A 599 24.12 -19.74 -8.09
N PHE A 600 24.18 -18.77 -7.18
CA PHE A 600 24.67 -17.42 -7.49
C PHE A 600 26.16 -17.43 -7.87
N GLU A 601 27.01 -18.11 -7.10
CA GLU A 601 28.43 -18.28 -7.39
C GLU A 601 28.65 -18.88 -8.79
N GLN A 602 27.91 -19.94 -9.14
CA GLN A 602 28.07 -20.62 -10.43
C GLN A 602 27.48 -19.84 -11.61
N ARG A 603 26.33 -19.17 -11.43
CA ARG A 603 25.63 -18.49 -12.54
C ARG A 603 26.14 -17.07 -12.78
N VAL A 604 26.52 -16.36 -11.72
CA VAL A 604 26.89 -14.93 -11.77
C VAL A 604 28.41 -14.74 -11.74
N LEU A 605 29.10 -15.27 -10.71
CA LEU A 605 30.55 -15.06 -10.51
C LEU A 605 31.38 -15.93 -11.48
N ARG A 606 31.12 -17.23 -11.55
CA ARG A 606 31.77 -18.23 -12.43
C ARG A 606 33.24 -18.54 -12.12
N ASP A 607 34.07 -17.56 -11.79
CA ASP A 607 35.50 -17.78 -11.53
C ASP A 607 35.87 -17.82 -10.04
N GLU A 608 36.95 -18.53 -9.71
CA GLU A 608 37.40 -18.72 -8.33
C GLU A 608 37.84 -17.41 -7.65
N ALA A 609 38.36 -16.44 -8.41
CA ALA A 609 38.85 -15.19 -7.84
C ALA A 609 37.69 -14.29 -7.38
N GLU A 610 36.64 -14.20 -8.18
CA GLU A 610 35.40 -13.48 -7.86
C GLU A 610 34.63 -14.17 -6.74
N ILE A 611 34.57 -15.51 -6.74
CA ILE A 611 33.99 -16.28 -5.63
C ILE A 611 34.75 -16.01 -4.32
N ALA A 612 36.08 -16.02 -4.35
CA ALA A 612 36.89 -15.72 -3.18
C ALA A 612 36.69 -14.27 -2.70
N ALA A 613 36.62 -13.30 -3.61
CA ALA A 613 36.34 -11.91 -3.28
C ALA A 613 34.95 -11.75 -2.63
N PHE A 614 33.92 -12.34 -3.23
CA PHE A 614 32.56 -12.37 -2.67
C PHE A 614 32.52 -12.99 -1.27
N ARG A 615 33.13 -14.17 -1.08
CA ARG A 615 33.17 -14.85 0.22
C ARG A 615 33.93 -14.04 1.27
N SER A 616 35.02 -13.36 0.91
CA SER A 616 35.77 -12.50 1.84
C SER A 616 34.95 -11.34 2.41
N LEU A 617 33.95 -10.87 1.68
CA LEU A 617 33.04 -9.82 2.10
C LEU A 617 31.89 -10.36 2.97
N TRP A 618 31.63 -11.68 2.94
CA TRP A 618 30.43 -12.30 3.53
C TRP A 618 30.72 -13.17 4.76
N ASP A 619 31.89 -13.80 4.87
CA ASP A 619 32.20 -14.86 5.85
C ASP A 619 32.40 -14.37 7.30
N SER A 620 31.86 -13.21 7.68
CA SER A 620 32.09 -12.58 8.99
C SER A 620 30.88 -12.53 9.94
N ASP A 621 29.68 -13.03 9.58
CA ASP A 621 28.51 -12.91 10.49
C ASP A 621 27.39 -13.96 10.27
N VAL A 622 27.70 -15.25 10.51
CA VAL A 622 26.76 -16.37 10.24
C VAL A 622 25.75 -16.64 11.39
N ASP A 623 25.90 -16.03 12.57
CA ASP A 623 25.17 -16.43 13.80
C ASP A 623 24.11 -15.45 14.35
N ALA A 624 23.70 -14.39 13.63
CA ALA A 624 22.63 -13.48 14.08
C ALA A 624 21.20 -14.07 13.86
N PRO A 625 20.13 -13.66 14.58
CA PRO A 625 18.77 -14.14 14.36
C PRO A 625 18.18 -13.72 12.98
N GLU A 626 17.03 -14.30 12.60
CA GLU A 626 16.42 -14.26 11.25
C GLU A 626 16.45 -12.89 10.56
N GLY A 627 16.99 -12.86 9.33
CA GLY A 627 17.05 -11.67 8.47
C GLY A 627 18.30 -11.64 7.58
N PHE A 628 18.22 -10.88 6.48
CA PHE A 628 19.37 -10.57 5.63
C PHE A 628 20.48 -9.91 6.45
N VAL A 629 21.74 -10.26 6.18
CA VAL A 629 22.89 -9.59 6.80
C VAL A 629 23.17 -8.29 6.03
N ASN A 630 23.36 -7.18 6.75
CA ASN A 630 23.57 -5.83 6.22
C ASN A 630 25.07 -5.54 6.14
N PHE A 631 25.53 -4.89 5.06
CA PHE A 631 26.86 -4.28 5.04
C PHE A 631 26.89 -2.94 5.80
N ALA A 632 27.93 -2.74 6.60
CA ALA A 632 28.46 -1.42 6.91
C ALA A 632 29.54 -1.06 5.87
N THR A 633 29.52 0.19 5.41
CA THR A 633 30.36 0.84 4.37
C THR A 633 31.88 0.90 4.69
N PRO A 634 32.74 1.34 3.74
CA PRO A 634 33.98 0.65 3.34
C PRO A 634 35.17 0.85 4.27
N ILE A 635 36.06 -0.15 4.25
CA ILE A 635 37.43 -0.07 4.77
C ILE A 635 38.17 1.00 3.96
N THR A 636 38.28 2.22 4.48
CA THR A 636 39.42 3.08 4.16
C THR A 636 40.68 2.31 4.55
N ALA A 637 41.38 1.77 3.56
CA ALA A 637 42.72 1.26 3.71
C ALA A 637 43.63 2.42 4.17
N SER A 638 43.71 2.59 5.49
CA SER A 638 44.73 3.39 6.15
C SER A 638 46.06 2.70 5.90
N LEU A 639 46.75 3.11 4.82
CA LEU A 639 48.18 2.92 4.68
C LEU A 639 48.87 3.68 5.82
N ARG A 640 49.04 3.00 6.96
CA ARG A 640 49.99 3.40 8.00
C ARG A 640 51.38 3.44 7.39
N ARG A 641 51.81 4.62 6.91
CA ARG A 641 53.22 4.95 6.78
C ARG A 641 53.81 4.97 8.18
N LEU A 642 54.52 3.91 8.54
CA LEU A 642 55.53 3.94 9.60
C LEU A 642 56.58 4.99 9.23
N ARG A 643 56.45 6.20 9.79
CA ARG A 643 57.58 7.13 9.92
C ARG A 643 58.25 6.82 11.26
N CYS A 644 59.37 6.10 11.18
CA CYS A 644 60.38 6.13 12.22
C CYS A 644 60.93 7.54 12.31
N TYR A 645 60.85 8.16 13.48
CA TYR A 645 61.80 9.17 13.92
C TYR A 645 61.93 9.04 15.45
N ALA A 646 63.15 8.73 15.87
CA ALA A 646 63.71 9.02 17.18
C ALA A 646 65.05 9.73 16.92
N PRO A 647 65.61 10.50 17.87
CA PRO A 647 65.03 10.99 19.13
C PRO A 647 64.46 12.41 19.03
#